data_AF-A0A9C8GP20-F1
#
_entry.id   AF-A0A9C8GP20-F1
#
_cell.length_a   1.000
_cell.length_b   1.000
_cell.length_c   1.000
_cell.angle_alpha   90.00
_cell.angle_beta   90.00
_cell.angle_gamma   90.00
#
_symmetry.space_group_name_H-M   'P 1'
#
loop_
_entity.id
_entity.type
_entity.pdbx_description
1 polymer ?
#
loop_
_entity_poly.entity_id
_entity_poly.type
_entity_poly.pdbx_seq_one_letter_code
_entity_poly.pdbx_strand_id
1 'polypeptide(L)'
;MEDWNALVGVGTMFHYPPGWQGRPYQAQGGVRDGATYEFLRSDERGLVTRIDVLEIVNPDTGAVAMASEVSYWQQQGPRRGYRLEQVTVQGHPAWWISGGATDGVASANVTDVVWIDEGERVYRFRLRCQAEARQESEQVLRRMLSALEVTVVDWSRAATPPPSLSGEETTGEVKIAPAALTGVPYNRGGAHAYAETYYSVQNNDDACYLWYNGSTLDCTYHDGNWGVDGAHFVNRAVHAGGRPIPGLWDGAALRVADLRDWLQSDGWTSVAASQAAVGDVAIMGPFDDPCWVGLVVGTGSDPTLATHSDEYWLSASQLYCYSGRQPTYEKTYLQADVEFAVHLPLVLHNWPPPLPKLHTGIHLGNRVSDWTEDMLQPVDGDKGGSWPKAVVALSDQVWQVERDPTSPCAITGASPRSDRPIVYDYLRRAAQNGVRVIVRIHPSPGNFRDWDREGENYPDHHLLTGTAPVGGHYCYDPIPDDGKWSAPEYYRAIKDVADEMGYIHASNIADGWSEVGFEPANEPNIEWYNRDTDPAIDNPTAWSEMDDYFSALYTYVHNNYPGINIFTPPMAQGAYAEGIEWSDECTKRELSDGSIGYNHMRVTYETHNDGYTWHNYWNQGRESALKCQEGGGHVYSAFPLWLQMKVLYSDAYITEADLYSQCQLTGNPLQWKEASEDLTGSPEETTQSLLSFSSQNVWLTDANVFWLLADNTGYSKTPGECNGVTDPRLLREHDWHEAYDEDDRDPPFGKPFRKWFTTWWPQAN
;
A
#
# COMPACT_ATOMS: atom_id res chain seq x y z
N MET A 1 22.82 38.00 -11.08
CA MET A 1 22.59 36.56 -10.81
C MET A 1 22.55 35.86 -12.16
N GLU A 2 23.64 35.96 -12.93
CA GLU A 2 23.57 35.82 -14.39
C GLU A 2 23.59 34.36 -14.88
N ASP A 3 24.02 33.43 -14.02
CA ASP A 3 24.08 31.99 -14.30
C ASP A 3 23.06 31.16 -13.48
N TRP A 4 21.99 31.76 -12.94
CA TRP A 4 20.98 31.02 -12.15
C TRP A 4 19.84 30.50 -13.03
N ASN A 5 19.54 29.21 -12.89
CA ASN A 5 18.40 28.57 -13.52
C ASN A 5 17.09 29.14 -12.95
N ALA A 6 16.00 29.03 -13.70
CA ALA A 6 14.66 29.46 -13.29
C ALA A 6 13.66 28.32 -13.48
N LEU A 7 12.73 28.19 -12.54
CA LEU A 7 11.56 27.30 -12.64
C LEU A 7 10.29 28.14 -12.48
N VAL A 8 9.37 28.02 -13.43
CA VAL A 8 8.09 28.75 -13.40
C VAL A 8 7.06 27.91 -12.64
N GLY A 9 6.60 28.45 -11.51
CA GLY A 9 5.47 27.92 -10.75
C GLY A 9 4.12 28.52 -11.17
N VAL A 10 3.09 28.27 -10.37
CA VAL A 10 1.68 28.61 -10.67
C VAL A 10 1.41 30.13 -10.61
N GLY A 11 2.29 30.90 -9.98
CA GLY A 11 2.39 32.35 -10.19
C GLY A 11 3.67 32.95 -9.61
N THR A 12 4.75 32.18 -9.61
CA THR A 12 6.02 32.54 -8.96
C THR A 12 7.17 31.96 -9.76
N MET A 13 8.22 32.74 -10.02
CA MET A 13 9.47 32.23 -10.59
C MET A 13 10.46 31.93 -9.46
N PHE A 14 10.91 30.68 -9.42
CA PHE A 14 11.90 30.20 -8.45
C PHE A 14 13.27 30.15 -9.12
N HIS A 15 14.19 31.02 -8.69
CA HIS A 15 15.57 31.00 -9.17
C HIS A 15 16.43 30.07 -8.32
N TYR A 16 17.26 29.24 -8.96
CA TYR A 16 18.11 28.23 -8.31
C TYR A 16 19.49 28.12 -8.98
N PRO A 17 20.53 27.59 -8.30
CA PRO A 17 21.88 27.53 -8.86
C PRO A 17 21.98 26.54 -10.04
N PRO A 18 22.91 26.73 -10.99
CA PRO A 18 23.01 25.91 -12.20
C PRO A 18 23.48 24.47 -11.95
N GLY A 19 24.09 24.20 -10.78
CA GLY A 19 24.44 22.86 -10.31
C GLY A 19 23.33 22.14 -9.54
N TRP A 20 22.08 22.59 -9.67
CA TRP A 20 20.89 21.95 -9.11
C TRP A 20 19.88 21.69 -10.24
N GLN A 21 18.99 20.72 -10.06
CA GLN A 21 17.87 20.41 -10.95
C GLN A 21 16.57 20.82 -10.27
N GLY A 22 15.75 21.64 -10.92
CA GLY A 22 14.45 22.08 -10.41
C GLY A 22 13.30 21.57 -11.28
N ARG A 23 12.29 20.94 -10.67
CA ARG A 23 11.11 20.41 -11.39
C ARG A 23 9.79 20.67 -10.64
N PRO A 24 8.66 20.83 -11.34
CA PRO A 24 7.35 20.70 -10.72
C PRO A 24 7.09 19.22 -10.42
N TYR A 25 6.41 18.95 -9.32
CA TYR A 25 6.11 17.60 -8.86
C TYR A 25 4.83 17.68 -8.01
N GLN A 26 3.81 16.87 -8.30
CA GLN A 26 2.66 16.78 -7.38
C GLN A 26 3.02 15.90 -6.19
N ALA A 27 3.07 16.49 -5.01
CA ALA A 27 3.02 15.72 -3.78
C ALA A 27 1.63 15.09 -3.63
N GLN A 28 1.55 13.75 -3.66
CA GLN A 28 0.36 13.05 -3.16
C GLN A 28 0.16 13.43 -1.68
N GLY A 29 -1.06 13.87 -1.34
CA GLY A 29 -1.35 14.52 -0.05
C GLY A 29 -1.15 16.06 -0.04
N GLY A 30 -1.02 16.70 -1.20
CA GLY A 30 -1.00 18.16 -1.31
C GLY A 30 -2.29 18.81 -0.77
N VAL A 31 -2.13 19.98 -0.15
CA VAL A 31 -3.24 20.90 0.16
C VAL A 31 -4.01 21.19 -1.14
N ARG A 32 -5.35 21.07 -1.14
CA ARG A 32 -6.18 21.14 -2.37
C ARG A 32 -5.92 22.35 -3.27
N ASP A 33 -5.47 23.45 -2.70
CA ASP A 33 -5.24 24.73 -3.38
C ASP A 33 -3.73 25.03 -3.57
N GLY A 34 -2.86 24.01 -3.61
CA GLY A 34 -1.41 24.17 -3.64
C GLY A 34 -0.66 23.39 -4.72
N ALA A 35 0.47 23.95 -5.14
CA ALA A 35 1.42 23.36 -6.09
C ALA A 35 2.77 23.12 -5.41
N THR A 36 3.49 22.07 -5.83
CA THR A 36 4.78 21.68 -5.24
C THR A 36 5.90 21.59 -6.27
N TYR A 37 7.10 21.96 -5.82
CA TYR A 37 8.32 21.99 -6.60
C TYR A 37 9.46 21.33 -5.82
N GLU A 38 10.33 20.66 -6.53
CA GLU A 38 11.50 19.98 -5.98
C GLU A 38 12.76 20.55 -6.60
N PHE A 39 13.74 20.92 -5.76
CA PHE A 39 15.08 21.30 -6.19
C PHE A 39 16.10 20.32 -5.58
N LEU A 40 16.86 19.63 -6.44
CA LEU A 40 17.83 18.60 -6.07
C LEU A 40 19.25 18.98 -6.47
N ARG A 41 20.22 18.55 -5.67
CA ARG A 41 21.62 18.44 -6.07
C ARG A 41 22.25 17.21 -5.42
N SER A 42 22.97 16.42 -6.22
CA SER A 42 23.95 15.46 -5.71
C SER A 42 25.35 16.08 -5.83
N ASP A 43 26.27 15.72 -4.94
CA ASP A 43 27.68 16.07 -5.07
C ASP A 43 28.52 14.90 -5.62
N GLU A 44 29.82 15.12 -5.83
CA GLU A 44 30.76 14.11 -6.35
C GLU A 44 30.93 12.88 -5.43
N ARG A 45 30.38 12.91 -4.21
CA ARG A 45 30.38 11.81 -3.22
C ARG A 45 29.03 11.09 -3.16
N GLY A 46 28.05 11.51 -3.96
CA GLY A 46 26.68 11.01 -3.94
C GLY A 46 25.80 11.60 -2.83
N LEU A 47 26.22 12.68 -2.16
CA LEU A 47 25.42 13.29 -1.10
C LEU A 47 24.31 14.16 -1.69
N VAL A 48 23.07 13.71 -1.54
CA VAL A 48 21.88 14.41 -2.03
C VAL A 48 21.44 15.49 -1.04
N THR A 49 21.30 16.71 -1.54
CA THR A 49 20.57 17.82 -0.91
C THR A 49 19.27 18.05 -1.67
N ARG A 50 18.17 18.28 -0.93
CA ARG A 50 16.84 18.58 -1.47
C ARG A 50 16.25 19.82 -0.81
N ILE A 51 15.66 20.71 -1.60
CA ILE A 51 14.74 21.76 -1.14
C ILE A 51 13.37 21.47 -1.75
N ASP A 52 12.40 21.15 -0.89
CA ASP A 52 10.98 21.15 -1.26
C ASP A 52 10.43 22.58 -1.20
N VAL A 53 9.55 22.93 -2.13
CA VAL A 53 8.72 24.14 -2.02
C VAL A 53 7.26 23.77 -2.25
N LEU A 54 6.38 24.23 -1.36
CA LEU A 54 4.92 24.21 -1.50
C LEU A 54 4.44 25.66 -1.64
N GLU A 55 3.77 25.97 -2.75
CA GLU A 55 3.09 27.24 -3.04
C GLU A 55 1.59 27.03 -2.84
N ILE A 56 1.00 27.63 -1.80
CA ILE A 56 -0.45 27.56 -1.54
C ILE A 56 -1.10 28.84 -2.08
N VAL A 57 -2.01 28.67 -3.04
CA VAL A 57 -2.67 29.77 -3.79
C VAL A 57 -3.89 30.32 -3.04
N ASN A 58 -4.42 29.57 -2.06
CA ASN A 58 -5.46 30.03 -1.14
C ASN A 58 -4.83 30.52 0.18
N PRO A 59 -4.87 31.82 0.50
CA PRO A 59 -4.19 32.38 1.66
C PRO A 59 -4.81 31.93 2.98
N ASP A 60 -6.13 31.72 3.07
CA ASP A 60 -6.78 31.24 4.30
C ASP A 60 -6.32 29.81 4.64
N THR A 61 -6.37 28.92 3.65
CA THR A 61 -5.87 27.54 3.79
C THR A 61 -4.36 27.52 4.09
N GLY A 62 -3.60 28.42 3.47
CA GLY A 62 -2.17 28.58 3.70
C GLY A 62 -1.83 29.06 5.12
N ALA A 63 -2.55 30.07 5.62
CA ALA A 63 -2.39 30.62 6.96
C ALA A 63 -2.73 29.58 8.03
N VAL A 64 -3.77 28.76 7.84
CA VAL A 64 -4.11 27.63 8.73
C VAL A 64 -3.00 26.57 8.72
N ALA A 65 -2.47 26.20 7.55
CA ALA A 65 -1.38 25.22 7.44
C ALA A 65 -0.09 25.71 8.11
N MET A 66 0.30 26.97 7.87
CA MET A 66 1.42 27.64 8.52
C MET A 66 1.22 27.70 10.03
N ALA A 67 0.06 28.18 10.51
CA ALA A 67 -0.23 28.31 11.94
C ALA A 67 -0.20 26.96 12.66
N SER A 68 -0.63 25.88 12.01
CA SER A 68 -0.56 24.51 12.54
C SER A 68 0.87 24.01 12.69
N GLU A 69 1.69 24.05 11.63
CA GLU A 69 3.09 23.60 11.69
C GLU A 69 3.92 24.48 12.64
N VAL A 70 3.70 25.79 12.66
CA VAL A 70 4.34 26.72 13.62
C VAL A 70 3.92 26.42 15.06
N SER A 71 2.63 26.17 15.34
CA SER A 71 2.15 25.85 16.70
C SER A 71 2.74 24.53 17.21
N TYR A 72 2.87 23.52 16.35
CA TYR A 72 3.56 22.27 16.66
C TYR A 72 5.02 22.53 17.06
N TRP A 73 5.77 23.31 16.26
CA TRP A 73 7.17 23.61 16.57
C TRP A 73 7.36 24.56 17.76
N GLN A 74 6.40 25.41 18.09
CA GLN A 74 6.40 26.19 19.35
C GLN A 74 6.33 25.29 20.58
N GLN A 75 5.54 24.22 20.54
CA GLN A 75 5.33 23.31 21.66
C GLN A 75 6.41 22.22 21.76
N GLN A 76 6.80 21.62 20.63
CA GLN A 76 7.69 20.45 20.58
C GLN A 76 9.13 20.79 20.18
N GLY A 77 9.36 21.88 19.45
CA GLY A 77 10.68 22.25 18.93
C GLY A 77 11.77 22.39 19.99
N PRO A 78 11.55 23.14 21.09
CA PRO A 78 12.54 23.29 22.16
C PRO A 78 12.95 21.97 22.83
N ARG A 79 12.07 20.96 22.85
CA ARG A 79 12.38 19.61 23.37
C ARG A 79 13.21 18.76 22.40
N ARG A 80 13.23 19.12 21.11
CA ARG A 80 13.90 18.41 20.01
C ARG A 80 15.10 19.16 19.45
N GLY A 81 15.60 20.20 20.15
CA GLY A 81 16.71 21.02 19.70
C GLY A 81 16.40 21.96 18.51
N TYR A 82 15.11 22.15 18.17
CA TYR A 82 14.71 23.08 17.10
C TYR A 82 14.50 24.49 17.64
N ARG A 83 15.10 25.48 16.97
CA ARG A 83 14.91 26.92 17.20
C ARG A 83 13.96 27.48 16.16
N LEU A 84 12.84 28.03 16.65
CA LEU A 84 11.85 28.77 15.87
C LEU A 84 12.13 30.28 15.97
N GLU A 85 12.14 30.97 14.83
CA GLU A 85 12.34 32.42 14.74
C GLU A 85 11.28 33.07 13.85
N GLN A 86 10.80 34.26 14.23
CA GLN A 86 10.14 35.15 13.28
C GLN A 86 11.21 35.87 12.45
N VAL A 87 11.05 35.83 11.13
CA VAL A 87 11.96 36.45 10.16
C VAL A 87 11.17 37.23 9.12
N THR A 88 11.86 37.84 8.16
CA THR A 88 11.24 38.57 7.05
C THR A 88 11.93 38.16 5.76
N VAL A 89 11.16 37.70 4.77
CA VAL A 89 11.67 37.32 3.44
C VAL A 89 11.13 38.31 2.43
N GLN A 90 12.01 39.02 1.71
CA GLN A 90 11.71 40.11 0.76
C GLN A 90 10.80 41.27 1.26
N GLY A 91 10.38 41.27 2.53
CA GLY A 91 9.44 42.23 3.12
C GLY A 91 8.21 41.56 3.75
N HIS A 92 7.98 40.28 3.45
CA HIS A 92 6.85 39.48 3.91
C HIS A 92 7.14 38.80 5.26
N PRO A 93 6.12 38.68 6.16
CA PRO A 93 6.23 37.91 7.38
C PRO A 93 6.60 36.45 7.11
N ALA A 94 7.51 35.90 7.91
CA ALA A 94 7.96 34.53 7.75
C ALA A 94 8.37 33.89 9.09
N TRP A 95 8.33 32.56 9.14
CA TRP A 95 8.79 31.75 10.26
C TRP A 95 9.90 30.81 9.82
N TRP A 96 11.06 30.90 10.46
CA TRP A 96 12.19 29.98 10.27
C TRP A 96 12.22 28.95 11.40
N ILE A 97 12.15 27.67 11.05
CA ILE A 97 12.30 26.52 11.96
C ILE A 97 13.65 25.88 11.64
N SER A 98 14.59 25.93 12.56
CA SER A 98 15.96 25.42 12.37
C SER A 98 16.28 24.31 13.37
N GLY A 99 16.64 23.11 12.90
CA GLY A 99 16.95 21.96 13.75
C GLY A 99 18.41 21.94 14.21
N GLY A 100 18.68 21.66 15.48
CA GLY A 100 20.05 21.45 15.97
C GLY A 100 20.59 20.08 15.54
N ALA A 101 21.64 20.06 14.71
CA ALA A 101 22.38 18.83 14.39
C ALA A 101 23.36 18.47 15.53
N THR A 102 22.79 18.28 16.73
CA THR A 102 23.50 18.00 17.99
C THR A 102 22.68 17.01 18.79
N ASP A 103 22.90 15.71 18.54
CA ASP A 103 22.91 14.60 19.53
C ASP A 103 22.80 13.23 18.82
N GLY A 104 23.84 12.85 18.06
CA GLY A 104 24.21 11.46 17.75
C GLY A 104 23.29 10.55 16.90
N VAL A 105 22.01 10.89 16.70
CA VAL A 105 21.01 10.01 16.06
C VAL A 105 20.92 10.27 14.55
N ALA A 106 21.29 9.29 13.74
CA ALA A 106 21.52 9.43 12.30
C ALA A 106 20.26 9.32 11.39
N SER A 107 19.08 9.76 11.84
CA SER A 107 17.79 9.56 11.13
C SER A 107 16.95 10.81 10.85
N ALA A 108 17.34 11.99 11.33
CA ALA A 108 16.55 13.23 11.20
C ALA A 108 16.76 13.98 9.86
N ASN A 109 16.18 13.48 8.76
CA ASN A 109 16.35 14.01 7.39
C ASN A 109 15.66 15.37 7.09
N VAL A 110 15.45 16.26 8.07
CA VAL A 110 14.94 17.64 7.88
C VAL A 110 15.70 18.63 8.76
N THR A 111 16.51 19.46 8.13
CA THR A 111 17.41 20.43 8.78
C THR A 111 16.76 21.78 9.04
N ASP A 112 16.02 22.33 8.08
CA ASP A 112 15.42 23.67 8.16
C ASP A 112 14.09 23.74 7.39
N VAL A 113 13.11 24.50 7.90
CA VAL A 113 11.83 24.81 7.24
C VAL A 113 11.58 26.32 7.33
N VAL A 114 11.16 26.94 6.23
CA VAL A 114 10.79 28.36 6.19
C VAL A 114 9.38 28.49 5.63
N TRP A 115 8.47 29.02 6.44
CA TRP A 115 7.15 29.45 6.01
C TRP A 115 7.18 30.96 5.69
N ILE A 116 6.52 31.38 4.61
CA ILE A 116 6.36 32.79 4.19
C ILE A 116 4.87 33.05 3.96
N ASP A 117 4.36 34.16 4.46
CA ASP A 117 3.01 34.65 4.21
C ASP A 117 3.06 35.93 3.37
N GLU A 118 2.69 35.83 2.09
CA GLU A 118 2.63 36.98 1.17
C GLU A 118 1.25 37.65 1.12
N GLY A 119 0.30 37.22 1.97
CA GLY A 119 -1.05 37.76 2.10
C GLY A 119 -2.03 37.29 1.02
N GLU A 120 -1.59 37.15 -0.23
CA GLU A 120 -2.36 36.48 -1.30
C GLU A 120 -1.97 35.01 -1.47
N ARG A 121 -0.78 34.60 -1.02
CA ARG A 121 -0.23 33.25 -1.12
C ARG A 121 0.61 32.93 0.10
N VAL A 122 0.75 31.64 0.41
CA VAL A 122 1.59 31.16 1.53
C VAL A 122 2.52 30.06 1.02
N TYR A 123 3.81 30.18 1.33
CA TYR A 123 4.85 29.27 0.84
C TYR A 123 5.51 28.51 1.99
N ARG A 124 5.80 27.22 1.79
CA ARG A 124 6.70 26.45 2.67
C ARG A 124 7.89 25.92 1.90
N PHE A 125 9.07 26.39 2.25
CA PHE A 125 10.36 25.82 1.84
C PHE A 125 10.84 24.83 2.91
N ARG A 126 11.36 23.66 2.51
CA ARG A 126 11.90 22.66 3.45
C ARG A 126 13.22 22.10 2.92
N LEU A 127 14.32 22.35 3.64
CA LEU A 127 15.66 21.88 3.33
C LEU A 127 15.95 20.55 4.03
N ARG A 128 16.32 19.55 3.22
CA ARG A 128 16.79 18.22 3.63
C ARG A 128 18.24 18.04 3.18
N CYS A 129 19.15 17.83 4.12
CA CYS A 129 20.56 17.56 3.84
C CYS A 129 21.24 16.90 5.05
N GLN A 130 22.36 16.24 4.83
CA GLN A 130 23.23 15.76 5.91
C GLN A 130 23.95 16.94 6.60
N ALA A 131 24.40 16.73 7.84
CA ALA A 131 24.97 17.78 8.69
C ALA A 131 26.19 18.48 8.04
N GLU A 132 26.99 17.71 7.29
CA GLU A 132 28.19 18.10 6.57
C GLU A 132 27.91 19.08 5.41
N ALA A 133 26.73 18.97 4.79
CA ALA A 133 26.32 19.82 3.66
C ALA A 133 25.54 21.07 4.11
N ARG A 134 24.98 21.06 5.33
CA ARG A 134 23.98 22.04 5.77
C ARG A 134 24.40 23.49 5.60
N GLN A 135 25.61 23.87 5.98
CA GLN A 135 26.03 25.28 5.94
C GLN A 135 26.07 25.85 4.51
N GLU A 136 26.33 25.01 3.50
CA GLU A 136 26.25 25.39 2.09
C GLU A 136 24.79 25.42 1.60
N SER A 137 24.03 24.38 1.92
CA SER A 137 22.64 24.22 1.47
C SER A 137 21.68 25.26 2.09
N GLU A 138 21.92 25.68 3.33
CA GLU A 138 21.23 26.79 3.98
C GLU A 138 21.53 28.12 3.28
N GLN A 139 22.77 28.35 2.83
CA GLN A 139 23.12 29.53 2.04
C GLN A 139 22.46 29.52 0.65
N VAL A 140 22.28 28.34 0.03
CA VAL A 140 21.49 28.21 -1.20
C VAL A 140 20.03 28.57 -0.93
N LEU A 141 19.41 28.00 0.10
CA LEU A 141 18.03 28.32 0.49
C LEU A 141 17.86 29.83 0.75
N ARG A 142 18.74 30.47 1.53
CA ARG A 142 18.71 31.92 1.78
C ARG A 142 18.82 32.75 0.50
N ARG A 143 19.54 32.27 -0.52
CA ARG A 143 19.64 32.95 -1.83
C ARG A 143 18.38 32.75 -2.67
N MET A 144 17.82 31.54 -2.72
CA MET A 144 16.53 31.27 -3.38
C MET A 144 15.41 32.14 -2.79
N LEU A 145 15.32 32.19 -1.45
CA LEU A 145 14.38 33.05 -0.71
C LEU A 145 14.59 34.55 -1.00
N SER A 146 15.82 34.98 -1.32
CA SER A 146 16.09 36.38 -1.69
C SER A 146 15.78 36.71 -3.16
N ALA A 147 15.59 35.70 -4.00
CA ALA A 147 15.39 35.78 -5.45
C ALA A 147 14.06 35.13 -5.89
N LEU A 148 13.03 35.26 -5.06
CA LEU A 148 11.66 34.91 -5.40
C LEU A 148 11.06 36.04 -6.25
N GLU A 149 10.34 35.73 -7.34
CA GLU A 149 9.65 36.74 -8.16
C GLU A 149 8.20 36.34 -8.45
N VAL A 150 7.22 37.09 -7.94
CA VAL A 150 5.79 36.83 -8.15
C VAL A 150 5.34 37.31 -9.53
N THR A 151 4.54 36.50 -10.23
CA THR A 151 4.05 36.77 -11.59
C THR A 151 2.53 36.58 -11.69
N VAL A 152 1.86 37.49 -12.42
CA VAL A 152 0.40 37.45 -12.59
C VAL A 152 0.04 36.48 -13.71
N VAL A 153 -0.72 35.41 -13.37
CA VAL A 153 -1.10 34.35 -14.32
C VAL A 153 -2.59 34.42 -14.67
N ASP A 154 -2.87 34.40 -15.97
CA ASP A 154 -4.22 34.42 -16.56
C ASP A 154 -4.78 32.99 -16.69
N TRP A 155 -5.63 32.60 -15.73
CA TRP A 155 -6.29 31.30 -15.69
C TRP A 155 -7.20 30.99 -16.89
N SER A 156 -7.56 31.97 -17.73
CA SER A 156 -8.37 31.73 -18.94
C SER A 156 -7.58 31.14 -20.12
N ARG A 157 -6.26 30.93 -19.97
CA ARG A 157 -5.35 30.47 -21.05
C ARG A 157 -4.76 29.07 -20.86
N ALA A 158 -5.29 28.26 -19.95
CA ALA A 158 -4.91 26.85 -19.83
C ALA A 158 -5.38 26.05 -21.06
N ALA A 159 -4.54 26.01 -22.10
CA ALA A 159 -4.83 25.36 -23.38
C ALA A 159 -4.50 23.86 -23.38
N THR A 160 -5.15 23.12 -24.28
CA THR A 160 -5.01 21.67 -24.48
C THR A 160 -3.62 21.26 -24.99
N PRO A 161 -3.02 20.15 -24.50
CA PRO A 161 -1.93 19.43 -25.18
C PRO A 161 -2.45 18.69 -26.45
N PRO A 162 -1.63 18.07 -27.32
CA PRO A 162 -0.19 17.70 -27.23
C PRO A 162 0.66 18.41 -28.36
N PRO A 163 1.84 17.95 -28.88
CA PRO A 163 2.70 16.78 -28.58
C PRO A 163 4.27 16.98 -28.60
N SER A 164 4.98 15.88 -28.29
CA SER A 164 6.25 15.31 -28.86
C SER A 164 7.69 15.95 -28.85
N LEU A 165 8.43 15.81 -27.72
CA LEU A 165 9.76 15.14 -27.36
C LEU A 165 10.79 14.40 -28.33
N SER A 166 11.76 13.61 -27.79
CA SER A 166 12.98 12.93 -28.40
C SER A 166 13.52 11.65 -27.65
N GLY A 167 14.51 10.89 -28.20
CA GLY A 167 14.96 9.49 -27.84
C GLY A 167 16.18 8.87 -28.60
N GLU A 168 16.52 7.58 -28.39
CA GLU A 168 17.57 6.63 -28.94
C GLU A 168 19.12 6.51 -28.55
N GLU A 169 19.57 6.35 -27.28
CA GLU A 169 20.99 6.08 -26.82
C GLU A 169 21.10 5.35 -25.42
N THR A 170 21.90 4.32 -25.01
CA THR A 170 23.05 3.45 -25.47
C THR A 170 22.91 1.95 -24.99
N THR A 171 23.63 0.94 -25.54
CA THR A 171 23.47 -0.54 -25.25
C THR A 171 24.78 -1.37 -24.96
N GLY A 172 24.72 -2.69 -24.64
CA GLY A 172 25.90 -3.62 -24.49
C GLY A 172 25.71 -5.04 -23.85
N GLU A 173 25.77 -6.12 -24.65
CA GLU A 173 25.23 -7.49 -24.37
C GLU A 173 26.05 -8.64 -23.68
N VAL A 174 25.32 -9.62 -23.10
CA VAL A 174 25.64 -11.09 -23.06
C VAL A 174 24.34 -11.96 -23.13
N LYS A 175 24.33 -13.11 -23.83
CA LYS A 175 23.13 -13.95 -24.08
C LYS A 175 22.92 -15.17 -23.17
N ILE A 176 21.67 -15.38 -22.73
CA ILE A 176 21.06 -16.67 -22.29
C ILE A 176 19.61 -16.73 -22.82
N ALA A 177 19.10 -17.89 -23.22
CA ALA A 177 17.75 -18.06 -23.76
C ALA A 177 16.73 -18.55 -22.71
N PRO A 178 15.61 -17.84 -22.47
CA PRO A 178 14.52 -18.27 -21.58
C PRO A 178 13.39 -19.01 -22.34
N ALA A 179 12.49 -19.65 -21.59
CA ALA A 179 11.23 -20.19 -22.10
C ALA A 179 10.13 -19.10 -22.17
N ALA A 180 9.04 -19.37 -22.90
CA ALA A 180 7.91 -18.45 -23.01
C ALA A 180 7.22 -18.22 -21.65
N LEU A 181 7.02 -16.96 -21.29
CA LEU A 181 6.28 -16.53 -20.11
C LEU A 181 4.80 -16.33 -20.46
N THR A 182 3.90 -16.72 -19.56
CA THR A 182 2.45 -16.58 -19.75
C THR A 182 1.95 -15.19 -19.36
N GLY A 183 1.39 -14.46 -20.33
CA GLY A 183 0.22 -13.59 -20.12
C GLY A 183 0.43 -12.29 -19.34
N VAL A 184 1.24 -11.36 -19.85
CA VAL A 184 1.14 -9.94 -19.43
C VAL A 184 0.18 -9.20 -20.38
N PRO A 185 -0.88 -8.51 -19.89
CA PRO A 185 -1.86 -7.85 -20.74
C PRO A 185 -1.28 -6.72 -21.60
N TYR A 186 -1.65 -6.67 -22.89
CA TYR A 186 -1.10 -5.68 -23.82
C TYR A 186 -1.81 -4.32 -23.78
N ASN A 187 -1.13 -3.34 -23.21
CA ASN A 187 -1.52 -1.94 -23.21
C ASN A 187 -1.16 -1.22 -24.53
N ARG A 188 -2.08 -1.29 -25.49
CA ARG A 188 -2.08 -0.51 -26.74
C ARG A 188 -1.82 0.99 -26.55
N GLY A 189 -2.33 1.57 -25.46
CA GLY A 189 -2.13 2.99 -25.12
C GLY A 189 -0.70 3.29 -24.68
N GLY A 190 -0.05 2.36 -23.97
CA GLY A 190 1.38 2.44 -23.61
C GLY A 190 2.29 2.32 -24.82
N ALA A 191 1.96 1.42 -25.76
CA ALA A 191 2.68 1.30 -27.02
C ALA A 191 2.51 2.52 -27.94
N HIS A 192 1.27 3.05 -28.07
CA HIS A 192 1.03 4.31 -28.76
C HIS A 192 1.77 5.47 -28.09
N ALA A 193 1.70 5.56 -26.76
CA ALA A 193 2.44 6.57 -26.01
C ALA A 193 3.93 6.46 -26.34
N TYR A 194 4.55 5.27 -26.30
CA TYR A 194 5.95 5.10 -26.71
C TYR A 194 6.20 5.53 -28.17
N ALA A 195 5.31 5.19 -29.11
CA ALA A 195 5.47 5.61 -30.51
C ALA A 195 5.34 7.12 -30.69
N GLU A 196 4.35 7.78 -30.08
CA GLU A 196 4.26 9.24 -30.00
C GLU A 196 5.47 9.85 -29.28
N THR A 197 6.02 9.12 -28.30
CA THR A 197 7.18 9.47 -27.45
C THR A 197 8.51 9.33 -28.20
N TYR A 198 8.60 8.58 -29.31
CA TYR A 198 9.89 8.29 -29.95
C TYR A 198 9.89 8.23 -31.49
N TYR A 199 8.83 8.56 -32.23
CA TYR A 199 8.84 8.42 -33.71
C TYR A 199 9.67 9.45 -34.48
N SER A 200 9.64 10.74 -34.10
CA SER A 200 10.20 11.86 -34.89
C SER A 200 11.68 12.11 -34.58
N VAL A 201 12.37 11.07 -34.15
CA VAL A 201 13.55 11.21 -33.30
C VAL A 201 14.81 10.87 -34.08
N GLN A 202 15.64 11.89 -34.28
CA GLN A 202 16.90 11.77 -35.02
C GLN A 202 18.15 11.79 -34.14
N ASN A 203 18.04 12.00 -32.81
CA ASN A 203 19.21 12.24 -31.94
C ASN A 203 19.04 11.74 -30.48
N ASN A 204 19.33 10.47 -30.26
CA ASN A 204 20.10 9.89 -29.15
C ASN A 204 19.78 10.19 -27.64
N ASP A 205 18.57 9.86 -27.16
CA ASP A 205 18.14 9.89 -25.73
C ASP A 205 17.49 8.59 -25.07
N ASP A 206 17.33 7.40 -25.72
CA ASP A 206 16.67 6.18 -25.11
C ASP A 206 17.10 4.67 -25.36
N ALA A 207 17.79 4.23 -26.44
CA ALA A 207 18.91 3.22 -26.52
C ALA A 207 18.82 2.03 -27.52
N CYS A 208 19.64 1.86 -28.59
CA CYS A 208 20.44 2.76 -29.45
C CYS A 208 20.42 2.20 -30.91
N TYR A 209 20.72 3.02 -31.93
CA TYR A 209 20.98 2.60 -33.32
C TYR A 209 22.07 1.51 -33.46
N LEU A 210 21.66 0.24 -33.51
CA LEU A 210 22.55 -0.92 -33.40
C LEU A 210 23.26 -1.34 -34.72
N TRP A 211 24.59 -1.23 -34.76
CA TRP A 211 25.45 -2.07 -35.62
C TRP A 211 26.50 -2.83 -34.80
N TYR A 212 26.74 -4.10 -35.15
CA TYR A 212 27.53 -5.04 -34.35
C TYR A 212 28.82 -5.46 -35.06
N ASN A 213 29.97 -4.95 -34.60
CA ASN A 213 31.28 -5.26 -35.19
C ASN A 213 31.92 -6.57 -34.67
N GLY A 214 31.29 -7.26 -33.72
CA GLY A 214 31.79 -8.52 -33.13
C GLY A 214 32.52 -8.39 -31.79
N SER A 215 32.69 -7.19 -31.22
CA SER A 215 33.34 -7.04 -29.90
C SER A 215 33.01 -5.78 -29.09
N THR A 216 32.48 -4.72 -29.70
CA THR A 216 32.03 -3.51 -28.98
C THR A 216 30.91 -2.86 -29.77
N LEU A 217 30.03 -2.14 -29.06
CA LEU A 217 28.89 -1.42 -29.62
C LEU A 217 29.30 0.02 -29.94
N ASP A 218 28.83 0.54 -31.06
CA ASP A 218 29.16 1.85 -31.62
C ASP A 218 27.84 2.56 -31.96
N CYS A 219 27.58 3.72 -31.35
CA CYS A 219 26.37 4.52 -31.56
C CYS A 219 26.72 5.81 -32.36
N THR A 220 27.61 5.70 -33.35
CA THR A 220 27.93 6.76 -34.33
C THR A 220 27.10 6.59 -35.61
N TYR A 221 26.42 7.64 -36.07
CA TYR A 221 25.63 7.59 -37.32
C TYR A 221 26.44 7.08 -38.53
N HIS A 222 25.86 6.16 -39.30
CA HIS A 222 26.50 5.53 -40.47
C HIS A 222 25.57 5.56 -41.70
N ASP A 223 26.06 6.23 -42.74
CA ASP A 223 25.34 6.49 -43.99
C ASP A 223 25.00 5.19 -44.75
N GLY A 224 23.71 4.91 -44.93
CA GLY A 224 23.20 3.79 -45.75
C GLY A 224 22.51 2.62 -45.02
N ASN A 225 22.40 2.64 -43.69
CA ASN A 225 21.71 1.58 -42.92
C ASN A 225 20.22 1.92 -42.69
N TRP A 226 19.30 1.18 -43.33
CA TRP A 226 17.84 1.40 -43.20
C TRP A 226 17.08 0.08 -42.92
N GLY A 227 16.35 0.01 -41.79
CA GLY A 227 15.42 -1.09 -41.51
C GLY A 227 15.73 -2.00 -40.32
N VAL A 228 16.94 -1.95 -39.76
CA VAL A 228 17.25 -2.48 -38.41
C VAL A 228 16.45 -1.73 -37.33
N ASP A 229 16.26 -0.44 -37.62
CA ASP A 229 15.72 0.61 -36.77
C ASP A 229 14.26 0.38 -36.31
N GLY A 230 13.32 0.35 -37.24
CA GLY A 230 11.90 0.13 -36.95
C GLY A 230 11.59 -1.16 -36.18
N ALA A 231 12.40 -2.22 -36.33
CA ALA A 231 12.23 -3.46 -35.58
C ALA A 231 12.62 -3.32 -34.10
N HIS A 232 13.63 -2.50 -33.80
CA HIS A 232 13.97 -2.12 -32.42
C HIS A 232 12.85 -1.24 -31.83
N PHE A 233 12.49 -0.15 -32.50
CA PHE A 233 11.43 0.78 -32.08
C PHE A 233 10.09 0.08 -31.80
N VAL A 234 9.63 -0.83 -32.67
CA VAL A 234 8.37 -1.55 -32.45
C VAL A 234 8.47 -2.58 -31.32
N ASN A 235 9.59 -3.28 -31.16
CA ASN A 235 9.82 -4.13 -29.98
C ASN A 235 9.73 -3.29 -28.68
N ARG A 236 10.39 -2.13 -28.64
CA ARG A 236 10.36 -1.21 -27.51
C ARG A 236 8.96 -0.65 -27.23
N ALA A 237 8.22 -0.29 -28.27
CA ALA A 237 6.83 0.14 -28.14
C ALA A 237 5.93 -0.99 -27.58
N VAL A 238 6.06 -2.22 -28.08
CA VAL A 238 5.30 -3.38 -27.60
C VAL A 238 5.65 -3.71 -26.14
N HIS A 239 6.92 -3.59 -25.77
CA HIS A 239 7.42 -3.71 -24.39
C HIS A 239 6.87 -2.61 -23.47
N ALA A 240 6.83 -1.35 -23.92
CA ALA A 240 6.20 -0.24 -23.20
C ALA A 240 4.67 -0.38 -23.10
N GLY A 241 4.07 -1.09 -24.05
CA GLY A 241 2.72 -1.65 -23.93
C GLY A 241 2.61 -2.83 -22.97
N GLY A 242 3.61 -3.10 -22.13
CA GLY A 242 3.58 -4.12 -21.09
C GLY A 242 3.76 -5.56 -21.57
N ARG A 243 3.99 -5.82 -22.86
CA ARG A 243 4.17 -7.18 -23.39
C ARG A 243 5.64 -7.41 -23.79
N PRO A 244 6.53 -7.72 -22.83
CA PRO A 244 7.96 -7.75 -23.07
C PRO A 244 8.36 -8.92 -23.98
N ILE A 245 9.10 -8.62 -25.04
CA ILE A 245 9.61 -9.63 -26.00
C ILE A 245 10.89 -10.29 -25.43
N PRO A 246 10.84 -11.55 -24.94
CA PRO A 246 11.96 -12.11 -24.18
C PRO A 246 13.09 -12.59 -25.10
N GLY A 247 14.34 -12.28 -24.75
CA GLY A 247 15.54 -12.86 -25.38
C GLY A 247 16.04 -12.21 -26.67
N LEU A 248 15.43 -11.12 -27.15
CA LEU A 248 15.87 -10.40 -28.36
C LEU A 248 16.95 -9.32 -28.13
N TRP A 249 17.79 -9.44 -27.10
CA TRP A 249 18.88 -8.47 -26.86
C TRP A 249 19.97 -8.56 -27.97
N ASP A 250 20.75 -7.47 -28.08
CA ASP A 250 21.68 -6.92 -29.09
C ASP A 250 22.00 -7.70 -30.39
N GLY A 251 21.06 -8.44 -30.99
CA GLY A 251 21.29 -9.07 -32.29
C GLY A 251 20.09 -9.68 -33.01
N ALA A 252 18.98 -9.97 -32.33
CA ALA A 252 17.80 -10.59 -32.94
C ALA A 252 16.60 -9.64 -33.04
N ALA A 253 16.49 -8.59 -32.21
CA ALA A 253 15.56 -7.48 -32.45
C ALA A 253 15.84 -6.69 -33.75
N LEU A 254 17.00 -6.92 -34.36
CA LEU A 254 17.52 -6.18 -35.52
C LEU A 254 16.87 -6.55 -36.86
N ARG A 255 15.88 -7.46 -36.89
CA ARG A 255 15.21 -7.90 -38.12
C ARG A 255 13.71 -7.99 -37.95
N VAL A 256 12.99 -7.47 -38.94
CA VAL A 256 11.52 -7.55 -39.00
C VAL A 256 11.01 -8.98 -39.06
N ALA A 257 11.72 -9.89 -39.74
CA ALA A 257 11.35 -11.31 -39.79
C ALA A 257 11.44 -12.00 -38.41
N ASP A 258 12.49 -11.71 -37.65
CA ASP A 258 12.70 -12.29 -36.32
C ASP A 258 11.65 -11.74 -35.31
N LEU A 259 11.28 -10.46 -35.43
CA LEU A 259 10.17 -9.83 -34.68
C LEU A 259 8.79 -10.36 -35.07
N ARG A 260 8.51 -10.51 -36.37
CA ARG A 260 7.27 -11.09 -36.94
C ARG A 260 7.03 -12.48 -36.37
N ASP A 261 8.04 -13.34 -36.44
CA ASP A 261 7.93 -14.73 -35.99
C ASP A 261 7.71 -14.81 -34.47
N TRP A 262 8.33 -13.90 -33.70
CA TRP A 262 8.05 -13.78 -32.27
C TRP A 262 6.60 -13.39 -32.00
N LEU A 263 6.09 -12.31 -32.61
CA LEU A 263 4.72 -11.83 -32.41
C LEU A 263 3.68 -12.91 -32.76
N GLN A 264 3.90 -13.67 -33.84
CA GLN A 264 3.03 -14.79 -34.17
C GLN A 264 3.13 -15.96 -33.16
N SER A 265 4.31 -16.22 -32.60
CA SER A 265 4.49 -17.25 -31.54
C SER A 265 3.87 -16.84 -30.20
N ASP A 266 3.81 -15.53 -29.94
CA ASP A 266 3.10 -14.87 -28.84
C ASP A 266 1.57 -14.76 -29.09
N GLY A 267 1.08 -15.29 -30.22
CA GLY A 267 -0.34 -15.39 -30.52
C GLY A 267 -0.98 -14.13 -31.12
N TRP A 268 -0.19 -13.19 -31.66
CA TRP A 268 -0.74 -12.06 -32.41
C TRP A 268 -1.30 -12.55 -33.75
N THR A 269 -2.55 -12.18 -34.04
CA THR A 269 -3.29 -12.64 -35.22
C THR A 269 -3.28 -11.62 -36.34
N SER A 270 -3.32 -12.06 -37.61
CA SER A 270 -3.36 -11.12 -38.73
C SER A 270 -4.77 -10.56 -38.95
N VAL A 271 -4.90 -9.23 -39.07
CA VAL A 271 -6.16 -8.52 -39.33
C VAL A 271 -6.08 -7.67 -40.59
N ALA A 272 -7.25 -7.30 -41.14
CA ALA A 272 -7.32 -6.38 -42.27
C ALA A 272 -6.99 -4.93 -41.84
N ALA A 273 -6.51 -4.11 -42.77
CA ALA A 273 -6.19 -2.70 -42.50
C ALA A 273 -7.33 -1.93 -41.80
N SER A 274 -8.57 -2.13 -42.25
CA SER A 274 -9.78 -1.51 -41.66
C SER A 274 -10.21 -2.06 -40.29
N GLN A 275 -9.48 -3.03 -39.75
CA GLN A 275 -9.66 -3.61 -38.42
C GLN A 275 -8.48 -3.30 -37.50
N ALA A 276 -7.32 -2.93 -38.05
CA ALA A 276 -6.14 -2.56 -37.30
C ALA A 276 -6.43 -1.36 -36.40
N ALA A 277 -6.22 -1.55 -35.10
CA ALA A 277 -6.42 -0.57 -34.06
C ALA A 277 -5.08 0.06 -33.64
N VAL A 278 -5.15 1.18 -32.92
CA VAL A 278 -3.96 1.81 -32.33
C VAL A 278 -3.20 0.80 -31.45
N GLY A 279 -1.88 0.80 -31.57
CA GLY A 279 -0.98 -0.14 -30.90
C GLY A 279 -0.77 -1.47 -31.61
N ASP A 280 -1.37 -1.73 -32.78
CA ASP A 280 -1.05 -2.92 -33.59
C ASP A 280 0.26 -2.77 -34.36
N VAL A 281 0.84 -3.89 -34.79
CA VAL A 281 2.12 -3.93 -35.52
C VAL A 281 1.87 -4.10 -37.02
N ALA A 282 2.41 -3.21 -37.85
CA ALA A 282 2.31 -3.26 -39.30
C ALA A 282 3.63 -3.72 -39.94
N ILE A 283 3.69 -4.99 -40.33
CA ILE A 283 4.80 -5.60 -41.10
C ILE A 283 4.69 -5.15 -42.56
N MET A 284 5.79 -4.72 -43.20
CA MET A 284 5.77 -4.15 -44.56
C MET A 284 6.66 -4.92 -45.55
N GLY A 285 6.13 -5.12 -46.76
CA GLY A 285 6.71 -6.02 -47.77
C GLY A 285 6.10 -7.42 -47.73
N PRO A 286 6.63 -8.37 -48.52
CA PRO A 286 6.16 -9.75 -48.56
C PRO A 286 6.24 -10.36 -47.17
N PHE A 287 5.15 -10.94 -46.66
CA PHE A 287 5.13 -11.37 -45.25
C PHE A 287 6.24 -12.37 -44.89
N ASP A 288 6.70 -13.21 -45.83
CA ASP A 288 7.80 -14.16 -45.65
C ASP A 288 9.20 -13.49 -45.62
N ASP A 289 9.39 -12.39 -46.36
CA ASP A 289 10.65 -11.62 -46.52
C ASP A 289 10.38 -10.11 -46.30
N PRO A 290 9.98 -9.70 -45.07
CA PRO A 290 9.52 -8.35 -44.80
C PRO A 290 10.69 -7.38 -44.68
N CYS A 291 10.52 -6.17 -45.22
CA CYS A 291 11.56 -5.16 -45.22
C CYS A 291 11.62 -4.43 -43.87
N TRP A 292 10.54 -3.71 -43.55
CA TRP A 292 10.43 -2.71 -42.47
C TRP A 292 9.13 -2.94 -41.69
N VAL A 293 9.00 -2.28 -40.54
CA VAL A 293 7.84 -2.42 -39.63
C VAL A 293 7.53 -1.08 -38.97
N GLY A 294 6.28 -0.88 -38.60
CA GLY A 294 5.84 0.28 -37.82
C GLY A 294 4.70 -0.07 -36.86
N LEU A 295 4.36 0.87 -35.97
CA LEU A 295 3.20 0.77 -35.09
C LEU A 295 2.01 1.52 -35.69
N VAL A 296 0.80 0.98 -35.53
CA VAL A 296 -0.45 1.66 -35.90
C VAL A 296 -0.74 2.77 -34.90
N VAL A 297 -0.82 4.01 -35.40
CA VAL A 297 -1.09 5.23 -34.63
C VAL A 297 -2.34 5.97 -35.09
N GLY A 298 -2.90 5.63 -36.26
CA GLY A 298 -4.22 6.08 -36.69
C GLY A 298 -5.01 4.96 -37.37
N THR A 299 -6.28 4.79 -37.02
CA THR A 299 -7.15 3.71 -37.54
C THR A 299 -7.89 4.12 -38.82
N GLY A 300 -8.08 3.18 -39.76
CA GLY A 300 -8.95 3.40 -40.91
C GLY A 300 -8.77 2.33 -41.98
N SER A 301 -9.43 2.50 -43.15
CA SER A 301 -9.14 1.65 -44.32
C SER A 301 -7.72 1.84 -44.88
N ASP A 302 -7.05 2.90 -44.47
CA ASP A 302 -5.65 3.24 -44.77
C ASP A 302 -4.99 3.77 -43.48
N PRO A 303 -4.58 2.87 -42.56
CA PRO A 303 -4.07 3.24 -41.24
C PRO A 303 -2.87 4.18 -41.30
N THR A 304 -2.75 5.08 -40.33
CA THR A 304 -1.55 5.90 -40.15
C THR A 304 -0.55 5.14 -39.30
N LEU A 305 0.71 5.09 -39.75
CA LEU A 305 1.78 4.30 -39.16
C LEU A 305 2.92 5.19 -38.68
N ALA A 306 3.47 4.86 -37.50
CA ALA A 306 4.73 5.37 -37.00
C ALA A 306 5.84 4.36 -37.34
N THR A 307 6.83 4.80 -38.12
CA THR A 307 7.98 4.01 -38.56
C THR A 307 9.27 4.74 -38.20
N HIS A 308 10.15 4.10 -37.44
CA HIS A 308 11.47 4.65 -37.12
C HIS A 308 12.35 4.59 -38.38
N SER A 309 12.29 5.70 -39.12
CA SER A 309 13.00 6.02 -40.37
C SER A 309 12.51 7.32 -41.00
N ASP A 310 11.27 7.75 -40.72
CA ASP A 310 10.62 8.93 -41.31
C ASP A 310 10.19 9.92 -40.22
N GLU A 311 10.51 11.22 -40.41
CA GLU A 311 10.19 12.34 -39.50
C GLU A 311 8.67 12.54 -39.22
N TYR A 312 7.79 11.88 -40.00
CA TYR A 312 6.35 12.13 -40.01
C TYR A 312 5.58 10.81 -40.05
N TRP A 313 4.46 10.75 -39.33
CA TRP A 313 3.49 9.66 -39.49
C TRP A 313 2.86 9.67 -40.89
N LEU A 314 2.89 8.53 -41.58
CA LEU A 314 2.38 8.39 -42.95
C LEU A 314 1.24 7.39 -43.02
N SER A 315 0.31 7.58 -43.96
CA SER A 315 -0.71 6.58 -44.27
C SER A 315 -0.06 5.35 -44.93
N ALA A 316 -0.51 4.17 -44.55
CA ALA A 316 0.05 2.89 -44.99
C ALA A 316 0.07 2.73 -46.52
N SER A 317 -0.83 3.37 -47.27
CA SER A 317 -0.81 3.42 -48.73
C SER A 317 0.40 4.15 -49.33
N GLN A 318 0.98 5.11 -48.60
CA GLN A 318 2.11 5.94 -49.02
C GLN A 318 3.44 5.22 -48.81
N LEU A 319 3.52 4.37 -47.78
CA LEU A 319 4.71 3.60 -47.42
C LEU A 319 4.93 2.42 -48.37
N TYR A 320 6.19 2.13 -48.70
CA TYR A 320 6.61 1.00 -49.54
C TYR A 320 8.07 0.65 -49.25
N CYS A 321 8.48 -0.56 -49.61
CA CYS A 321 9.88 -0.98 -49.50
C CYS A 321 10.38 -1.66 -50.78
N TYR A 322 11.67 -2.00 -50.83
CA TYR A 322 12.31 -2.58 -52.02
C TYR A 322 12.77 -4.03 -51.82
N SER A 323 11.84 -5.00 -51.81
CA SER A 323 12.23 -6.41 -51.95
C SER A 323 12.72 -6.67 -53.39
N GLY A 324 13.86 -7.35 -53.54
CA GLY A 324 14.42 -7.70 -54.85
C GLY A 324 14.73 -6.53 -55.81
N ARG A 325 14.85 -5.28 -55.30
CA ARG A 325 14.90 -4.02 -56.09
C ARG A 325 13.62 -3.67 -56.86
N GLN A 326 12.46 -4.17 -56.46
CA GLN A 326 11.15 -3.70 -56.94
C GLN A 326 10.36 -3.10 -55.78
N PRO A 327 9.65 -1.97 -55.97
CA PRO A 327 8.84 -1.38 -54.92
C PRO A 327 7.63 -2.28 -54.63
N THR A 328 7.43 -2.64 -53.37
CA THR A 328 6.30 -3.43 -52.89
C THR A 328 5.51 -2.66 -51.84
N TYR A 329 4.19 -2.74 -51.95
CA TYR A 329 3.22 -1.97 -51.17
C TYR A 329 2.38 -2.87 -50.24
N GLU A 330 2.81 -4.12 -50.04
CA GLU A 330 2.19 -5.08 -49.13
C GLU A 330 2.34 -4.65 -47.66
N LYS A 331 1.29 -4.86 -46.86
CA LYS A 331 1.32 -4.73 -45.39
C LYS A 331 0.47 -5.82 -44.75
N THR A 332 0.95 -6.32 -43.62
CA THR A 332 0.22 -7.25 -42.76
C THR A 332 0.16 -6.66 -41.35
N TYR A 333 -1.06 -6.50 -40.84
CA TYR A 333 -1.30 -5.95 -39.51
C TYR A 333 -1.44 -7.12 -38.54
N LEU A 334 -0.55 -7.21 -37.57
CA LEU A 334 -0.60 -8.16 -36.47
C LEU A 334 -1.27 -7.48 -35.27
N GLN A 335 -2.33 -8.12 -34.77
CA GLN A 335 -3.17 -7.66 -33.68
C GLN A 335 -2.99 -8.57 -32.47
N ALA A 336 -2.68 -8.00 -31.32
CA ALA A 336 -2.80 -8.71 -30.06
C ALA A 336 -4.29 -8.87 -29.70
N ASP A 337 -4.71 -10.11 -29.44
CA ASP A 337 -6.00 -10.39 -28.79
C ASP A 337 -6.01 -9.78 -27.37
N VAL A 338 -7.18 -9.28 -26.96
CA VAL A 338 -7.32 -8.41 -25.79
C VAL A 338 -8.12 -9.08 -24.68
N GLU A 339 -7.45 -9.43 -23.59
CA GLU A 339 -8.06 -9.57 -22.27
C GLU A 339 -7.87 -8.26 -21.49
N PHE A 340 -8.92 -7.80 -20.79
CA PHE A 340 -8.98 -6.44 -20.22
C PHE A 340 -8.76 -6.41 -18.71
N ALA A 341 -7.73 -5.67 -18.27
CA ALA A 341 -7.62 -5.05 -16.95
C ALA A 341 -6.76 -3.76 -17.07
N VAL A 342 -6.99 -2.74 -16.22
CA VAL A 342 -6.59 -1.34 -16.53
C VAL A 342 -5.35 -0.84 -15.76
N HIS A 343 -4.26 -0.74 -16.53
CA HIS A 343 -3.18 0.27 -16.57
C HIS A 343 -2.83 1.19 -15.36
N LEU A 344 -1.54 1.20 -14.98
CA LEU A 344 -0.71 2.38 -14.63
C LEU A 344 0.79 2.04 -14.89
N PRO A 345 1.73 3.00 -15.02
CA PRO A 345 3.06 2.74 -15.59
C PRO A 345 4.18 2.42 -14.59
N LEU A 346 4.94 1.36 -14.90
CA LEU A 346 6.38 1.19 -14.60
C LEU A 346 7.20 1.81 -15.76
N VAL A 347 8.46 2.24 -15.66
CA VAL A 347 9.54 2.15 -14.63
C VAL A 347 10.17 3.57 -14.49
N LEU A 348 10.89 3.95 -13.42
CA LEU A 348 12.36 3.81 -13.34
C LEU A 348 12.87 4.03 -11.90
N HIS A 349 13.60 3.02 -11.41
CA HIS A 349 14.49 2.95 -10.24
C HIS A 349 14.60 4.14 -9.25
N ASN A 350 14.16 3.88 -8.02
CA ASN A 350 14.84 4.23 -6.76
C ASN A 350 15.21 5.71 -6.50
N TRP A 351 14.23 6.61 -6.35
CA TRP A 351 14.10 7.42 -5.11
C TRP A 351 12.76 8.21 -5.05
N PRO A 352 12.07 8.28 -3.89
CA PRO A 352 12.23 7.48 -2.67
C PRO A 352 11.32 6.24 -2.65
N PRO A 353 11.84 5.04 -2.36
CA PRO A 353 11.07 3.98 -1.71
C PRO A 353 11.03 4.24 -0.17
N PRO A 354 10.13 3.59 0.59
CA PRO A 354 9.02 2.72 0.18
C PRO A 354 7.74 3.56 -0.13
N LEU A 355 6.66 3.06 -0.75
CA LEU A 355 6.29 1.80 -1.42
C LEU A 355 4.97 2.11 -2.19
N PRO A 356 4.57 1.41 -3.27
CA PRO A 356 3.16 1.03 -3.38
C PRO A 356 2.86 0.10 -2.21
N LYS A 357 2.05 0.56 -1.26
CA LYS A 357 1.69 -0.14 -0.03
C LYS A 357 0.77 -1.33 -0.40
N LEU A 358 1.39 -2.44 -0.80
CA LEU A 358 0.78 -3.69 -1.26
C LEU A 358 1.69 -4.89 -1.00
N HIS A 359 1.13 -5.97 -0.48
CA HIS A 359 0.26 -6.92 -1.20
C HIS A 359 -0.57 -7.62 -0.09
N THR A 360 -1.17 -8.78 -0.37
CA THR A 360 -1.99 -9.45 0.62
C THR A 360 -1.17 -10.10 1.74
N GLY A 361 -1.71 -10.03 2.95
CA GLY A 361 -1.25 -10.75 4.13
C GLY A 361 -2.28 -11.78 4.59
N ILE A 362 -1.90 -12.61 5.56
CA ILE A 362 -2.79 -13.65 6.11
C ILE A 362 -2.96 -13.49 7.62
N HIS A 363 -4.19 -13.58 8.10
CA HIS A 363 -4.45 -13.68 9.53
C HIS A 363 -4.46 -15.15 9.93
N LEU A 364 -3.46 -15.61 10.70
CA LEU A 364 -3.48 -16.89 11.40
C LEU A 364 -4.47 -16.77 12.55
N GLY A 365 -5.75 -16.93 12.23
CA GLY A 365 -6.82 -17.06 13.20
C GLY A 365 -6.84 -18.46 13.83
N ASN A 366 -7.93 -18.72 14.54
CA ASN A 366 -7.88 -19.05 15.96
C ASN A 366 -7.74 -20.57 16.22
N ARG A 367 -7.33 -21.35 15.21
CA ARG A 367 -7.36 -22.82 15.19
C ARG A 367 -6.56 -23.43 16.35
N VAL A 368 -7.21 -24.31 17.11
CA VAL A 368 -6.78 -24.69 18.47
C VAL A 368 -5.83 -25.90 18.60
N SER A 369 -5.45 -26.58 17.52
CA SER A 369 -4.57 -27.77 17.67
C SER A 369 -3.72 -28.19 16.47
N ASP A 370 -4.14 -27.94 15.25
CA ASP A 370 -3.92 -28.89 14.15
C ASP A 370 -3.52 -28.24 12.82
N TRP A 371 -2.74 -27.15 12.91
CA TRP A 371 -2.01 -26.57 11.79
C TRP A 371 -1.08 -27.59 11.12
N THR A 372 -1.43 -28.03 9.92
CA THR A 372 -0.61 -28.98 9.14
C THR A 372 0.37 -28.28 8.21
N GLU A 373 1.41 -29.01 7.78
CA GLU A 373 2.33 -28.54 6.75
C GLU A 373 1.65 -28.25 5.40
N ASP A 374 0.59 -28.98 5.07
CA ASP A 374 -0.18 -28.82 3.82
C ASP A 374 -1.05 -27.56 3.86
N MET A 375 -1.59 -27.21 5.05
CA MET A 375 -2.34 -25.96 5.27
C MET A 375 -1.47 -24.70 5.11
N LEU A 376 -0.16 -24.81 5.34
CA LEU A 376 0.74 -23.67 5.18
C LEU A 376 1.41 -23.65 3.80
N GLN A 377 1.39 -24.74 3.03
CA GLN A 377 2.12 -24.84 1.75
C GLN A 377 1.87 -23.70 0.74
N PRO A 378 0.64 -23.18 0.50
CA PRO A 378 0.44 -22.11 -0.49
C PRO A 378 0.99 -20.76 -0.02
N VAL A 379 1.06 -20.54 1.29
CA VAL A 379 1.54 -19.31 1.94
C VAL A 379 3.00 -19.43 2.38
N ASP A 380 3.66 -20.56 2.05
CA ASP A 380 5.01 -20.95 2.40
C ASP A 380 5.87 -20.98 1.12
N GLY A 381 6.67 -19.93 0.93
CA GLY A 381 7.50 -19.76 -0.26
C GLY A 381 8.57 -20.85 -0.43
N ASP A 382 8.93 -21.58 0.62
CA ASP A 382 9.93 -22.66 0.54
C ASP A 382 9.38 -23.91 -0.19
N LYS A 383 8.04 -24.04 -0.29
CA LYS A 383 7.34 -25.23 -0.83
C LYS A 383 6.60 -24.98 -2.15
N GLY A 384 6.91 -23.87 -2.82
CA GLY A 384 6.26 -23.46 -4.07
C GLY A 384 4.98 -22.64 -3.89
N GLY A 385 4.68 -22.22 -2.67
CA GLY A 385 3.74 -21.13 -2.40
C GLY A 385 4.36 -19.74 -2.61
N SER A 386 3.68 -18.71 -2.12
CA SER A 386 4.17 -17.34 -2.05
C SER A 386 4.18 -16.86 -0.60
N TRP A 387 5.25 -16.17 -0.17
CA TRP A 387 5.28 -15.55 1.15
C TRP A 387 4.35 -14.31 1.19
N PRO A 388 3.39 -14.23 2.13
CA PRO A 388 2.57 -13.03 2.35
C PRO A 388 3.41 -11.80 2.68
N LYS A 389 2.87 -10.58 2.55
CA LYS A 389 3.60 -9.38 3.04
C LYS A 389 3.55 -9.23 4.55
N ALA A 390 2.43 -9.59 5.16
CA ALA A 390 2.26 -9.60 6.60
C ALA A 390 1.51 -10.85 7.07
N VAL A 391 1.79 -11.25 8.30
CA VAL A 391 1.10 -12.35 8.98
C VAL A 391 0.68 -11.83 10.35
N VAL A 392 -0.61 -11.81 10.65
CA VAL A 392 -1.09 -11.60 12.02
C VAL A 392 -1.24 -12.97 12.67
N ALA A 393 -0.80 -13.12 13.92
CA ALA A 393 -0.96 -14.35 14.69
C ALA A 393 -1.34 -14.03 16.13
N LEU A 394 -2.19 -14.87 16.72
CA LEU A 394 -2.67 -14.73 18.09
C LEU A 394 -1.62 -15.25 19.09
N SER A 395 -1.50 -14.61 20.26
CA SER A 395 -0.40 -14.89 21.20
C SER A 395 -0.50 -16.27 21.86
N ASP A 396 -1.65 -16.61 22.43
CA ASP A 396 -1.96 -17.93 23.01
C ASP A 396 -1.90 -19.07 21.98
N GLN A 397 -2.12 -18.74 20.70
CA GLN A 397 -2.14 -19.70 19.61
C GLN A 397 -0.76 -20.26 19.29
N VAL A 398 0.30 -19.49 19.56
CA VAL A 398 1.68 -19.74 19.08
C VAL A 398 2.69 -19.83 20.23
N TRP A 399 2.49 -19.07 21.32
CA TRP A 399 3.35 -19.07 22.49
C TRP A 399 2.63 -19.67 23.71
N GLN A 400 3.34 -20.48 24.48
CA GLN A 400 2.93 -20.90 25.81
C GLN A 400 3.47 -19.87 26.82
N VAL A 401 2.56 -19.12 27.44
CA VAL A 401 2.87 -18.15 28.50
C VAL A 401 3.10 -18.89 29.82
N GLU A 402 4.28 -18.71 30.41
CA GLU A 402 4.64 -19.31 31.70
C GLU A 402 4.29 -18.35 32.84
N ARG A 403 3.62 -18.84 33.89
CA ARG A 403 3.26 -18.07 35.08
C ARG A 403 3.82 -18.69 36.35
N ASP A 404 4.22 -17.86 37.31
CA ASP A 404 4.60 -18.33 38.64
C ASP A 404 3.38 -19.00 39.31
N PRO A 405 3.52 -20.17 39.97
CA PRO A 405 2.39 -20.84 40.64
C PRO A 405 1.94 -20.15 41.95
N THR A 406 2.56 -19.02 42.33
CA THR A 406 2.25 -18.25 43.54
C THR A 406 1.69 -16.87 43.20
N SER A 407 0.78 -16.39 44.07
CA SER A 407 0.11 -15.09 43.94
C SER A 407 1.12 -13.94 43.74
N PRO A 408 1.00 -13.13 42.67
CA PRO A 408 -0.20 -12.92 41.86
C PRO A 408 -0.36 -13.80 40.60
N CYS A 409 0.46 -14.84 40.41
CA CYS A 409 0.60 -15.59 39.15
C CYS A 409 1.01 -14.72 37.95
N ALA A 410 2.00 -13.86 38.22
CA ALA A 410 2.68 -13.05 37.20
C ALA A 410 3.42 -13.93 36.19
N ILE A 411 3.59 -13.41 34.98
CA ILE A 411 4.32 -14.10 33.90
C ILE A 411 5.81 -14.14 34.21
N THR A 412 6.41 -15.32 34.05
CA THR A 412 7.84 -15.61 34.28
C THR A 412 8.60 -15.92 32.99
N GLY A 413 7.90 -16.16 31.89
CA GLY A 413 8.46 -16.53 30.60
C GLY A 413 7.37 -16.69 29.53
N ALA A 414 7.82 -16.86 28.30
CA ALA A 414 7.01 -17.35 27.19
C ALA A 414 7.92 -18.22 26.32
N SER A 415 7.37 -19.25 25.70
CA SER A 415 8.12 -20.17 24.84
C SER A 415 7.25 -20.63 23.66
N PRO A 416 7.84 -21.10 22.54
CA PRO A 416 7.07 -21.65 21.44
C PRO A 416 6.24 -22.86 21.88
N ARG A 417 4.97 -22.92 21.46
CA ARG A 417 4.06 -24.02 21.81
C ARG A 417 4.59 -25.37 21.34
N SER A 418 5.01 -26.20 22.30
CA SER A 418 5.54 -27.55 22.03
C SER A 418 4.51 -28.51 21.43
N ASP A 419 3.22 -28.20 21.56
CA ASP A 419 2.08 -28.89 20.93
C ASP A 419 1.75 -28.35 19.52
N ARG A 420 2.23 -27.16 19.15
CA ARG A 420 1.96 -26.49 17.85
C ARG A 420 3.22 -25.97 17.12
N PRO A 421 4.32 -26.74 17.02
CA PRO A 421 5.62 -26.24 16.52
C PRO A 421 5.55 -25.74 15.06
N ILE A 422 4.68 -26.32 14.23
CA ILE A 422 4.54 -26.03 12.80
C ILE A 422 4.23 -24.54 12.54
N VAL A 423 3.40 -23.91 13.38
CA VAL A 423 3.05 -22.48 13.24
C VAL A 423 4.23 -21.59 13.58
N TYR A 424 4.96 -21.91 14.65
CA TYR A 424 6.14 -21.16 15.06
C TYR A 424 7.26 -21.26 14.02
N ASP A 425 7.51 -22.47 13.50
CA ASP A 425 8.46 -22.72 12.42
C ASP A 425 8.08 -22.03 11.10
N TYR A 426 6.79 -21.83 10.83
CA TYR A 426 6.32 -21.00 9.72
C TYR A 426 6.60 -19.51 9.97
N LEU A 427 6.17 -18.96 11.10
CA LEU A 427 6.34 -17.54 11.44
C LEU A 427 7.82 -17.12 11.46
N ARG A 428 8.69 -17.95 12.04
CA ARG A 428 10.14 -17.75 12.03
C ARG A 428 10.72 -17.69 10.61
N ARG A 429 10.34 -18.61 9.73
CA ARG A 429 10.79 -18.61 8.32
C ARG A 429 10.19 -17.47 7.51
N ALA A 430 8.94 -17.09 7.78
CA ALA A 430 8.29 -15.93 7.18
C ALA A 430 9.07 -14.65 7.52
N ALA A 431 9.33 -14.39 8.81
CA ALA A 431 10.11 -13.23 9.24
C ALA A 431 11.52 -13.22 8.64
N GLN A 432 12.19 -14.38 8.56
CA GLN A 432 13.50 -14.53 7.90
C GLN A 432 13.47 -14.28 6.38
N ASN A 433 12.32 -14.47 5.73
CA ASN A 433 12.07 -14.10 4.33
C ASN A 433 11.53 -12.65 4.17
N GLY A 434 11.49 -11.86 5.24
CA GLY A 434 11.12 -10.44 5.22
C GLY A 434 9.62 -10.13 5.45
N VAL A 435 8.83 -11.15 5.77
CA VAL A 435 7.39 -11.01 6.09
C VAL A 435 7.19 -10.25 7.40
N ARG A 436 6.21 -9.35 7.44
CA ARG A 436 5.80 -8.61 8.65
C ARG A 436 4.96 -9.47 9.57
N VAL A 437 5.58 -10.19 10.51
CA VAL A 437 4.84 -10.89 11.56
C VAL A 437 4.35 -9.90 12.61
N ILE A 438 3.05 -9.87 12.87
CA ILE A 438 2.35 -9.04 13.87
C ILE A 438 1.75 -9.98 14.90
N VAL A 439 1.92 -9.70 16.19
CA VAL A 439 1.38 -10.53 17.28
C VAL A 439 0.20 -9.83 17.95
N ARG A 440 -1.00 -10.37 17.81
CA ARG A 440 -2.20 -9.87 18.52
C ARG A 440 -2.28 -10.57 19.88
N ILE A 441 -2.34 -9.80 20.97
CA ILE A 441 -2.58 -10.37 22.29
C ILE A 441 -4.00 -10.94 22.33
N HIS A 442 -4.11 -12.24 22.58
CA HIS A 442 -5.38 -12.96 22.63
C HIS A 442 -5.43 -13.88 23.86
N PRO A 443 -6.58 -14.00 24.55
CA PRO A 443 -7.75 -13.12 24.48
C PRO A 443 -7.46 -11.66 24.87
N SER A 444 -8.37 -10.75 24.50
CA SER A 444 -8.17 -9.29 24.61
C SER A 444 -8.10 -8.79 26.06
N PRO A 445 -7.00 -8.14 26.46
CA PRO A 445 -6.72 -7.88 27.87
C PRO A 445 -7.36 -6.59 28.41
N GLY A 446 -8.27 -6.68 29.38
CA GLY A 446 -8.77 -5.52 30.13
C GLY A 446 -8.74 -5.74 31.64
N ASN A 447 -8.54 -4.68 32.43
CA ASN A 447 -8.39 -4.75 33.89
C ASN A 447 -9.63 -4.16 34.60
N PHE A 448 -10.77 -4.83 34.47
CA PHE A 448 -12.06 -4.29 34.91
C PHE A 448 -12.25 -4.30 36.42
N ARG A 449 -13.00 -3.31 36.90
CA ARG A 449 -13.33 -3.09 38.31
C ARG A 449 -14.20 -4.19 38.90
N ASP A 450 -15.04 -4.79 38.08
CA ASP A 450 -16.05 -5.79 38.43
C ASP A 450 -15.68 -7.21 37.99
N TRP A 451 -14.37 -7.51 38.05
CA TRP A 451 -13.73 -8.82 37.85
C TRP A 451 -14.35 -10.00 38.63
N ASP A 452 -15.17 -9.74 39.65
CA ASP A 452 -15.84 -10.72 40.51
C ASP A 452 -17.35 -10.88 40.21
N ARG A 453 -17.83 -10.39 39.06
CA ARG A 453 -19.23 -10.51 38.63
C ARG A 453 -19.48 -11.63 37.63
N GLU A 454 -20.70 -12.16 37.72
CA GLU A 454 -21.33 -13.07 36.76
C GLU A 454 -22.52 -12.37 36.07
N GLY A 455 -22.77 -12.72 34.80
CA GLY A 455 -24.03 -12.42 34.09
C GLY A 455 -23.94 -11.35 33.01
N GLU A 456 -25.08 -11.02 32.40
CA GLU A 456 -25.17 -10.14 31.21
C GLU A 456 -25.28 -8.64 31.57
N ASN A 457 -25.15 -8.24 32.83
CA ASN A 457 -25.40 -6.87 33.30
C ASN A 457 -24.29 -6.41 34.25
N TYR A 458 -23.48 -5.43 33.81
CA TYR A 458 -22.25 -5.00 34.48
C TYR A 458 -22.34 -3.50 34.88
N PRO A 459 -22.94 -3.16 36.04
CA PRO A 459 -23.27 -1.79 36.44
C PRO A 459 -22.15 -1.06 37.22
N ASP A 460 -20.89 -1.46 37.06
CA ASP A 460 -19.71 -0.79 37.62
C ASP A 460 -18.47 -1.10 36.74
N HIS A 461 -18.67 -1.17 35.43
CA HIS A 461 -17.79 -1.79 34.43
C HIS A 461 -16.66 -0.87 33.97
N HIS A 462 -15.88 -0.39 34.93
CA HIS A 462 -14.80 0.55 34.69
C HIS A 462 -13.47 -0.16 34.42
N LEU A 463 -12.76 0.27 33.37
CA LEU A 463 -11.44 -0.26 32.98
C LEU A 463 -10.33 0.51 33.71
N LEU A 464 -9.40 -0.19 34.38
CA LEU A 464 -8.46 0.42 35.31
C LEU A 464 -6.99 0.28 34.90
N THR A 465 -6.28 1.42 34.82
CA THR A 465 -4.86 1.55 34.42
C THR A 465 -3.84 1.00 35.43
N GLY A 466 -4.25 0.08 36.31
CA GLY A 466 -3.39 -0.55 37.30
C GLY A 466 -2.30 -1.44 36.69
N THR A 467 -1.12 -1.46 37.31
CA THR A 467 -0.05 -2.44 37.04
C THR A 467 -0.17 -3.71 37.88
N ALA A 468 -1.31 -3.90 38.54
CA ALA A 468 -1.66 -5.06 39.35
C ALA A 468 -3.14 -5.44 39.11
N PRO A 469 -3.50 -6.74 39.19
CA PRO A 469 -4.88 -7.20 39.03
C PRO A 469 -5.80 -6.59 40.09
N VAL A 470 -7.00 -6.18 39.67
CA VAL A 470 -8.05 -5.70 40.59
C VAL A 470 -8.45 -6.79 41.59
N GLY A 471 -8.60 -8.04 41.12
CA GLY A 471 -8.82 -9.22 41.96
C GLY A 471 -7.61 -9.70 42.77
N GLY A 472 -6.52 -8.94 42.79
CA GLY A 472 -5.32 -9.25 43.58
C GLY A 472 -4.43 -10.36 43.02
N HIS A 473 -4.94 -11.30 42.21
CA HIS A 473 -4.15 -12.30 41.51
C HIS A 473 -4.85 -13.02 40.35
N TYR A 474 -4.06 -13.55 39.42
CA TYR A 474 -4.50 -14.38 38.29
C TYR A 474 -4.55 -15.89 38.60
N CYS A 475 -4.27 -16.31 39.84
CA CYS A 475 -4.18 -17.74 40.22
C CYS A 475 -5.54 -18.48 40.30
N TYR A 476 -6.54 -18.09 39.51
CA TYR A 476 -7.88 -18.67 39.50
C TYR A 476 -8.20 -19.27 38.14
N ASP A 477 -8.35 -20.59 38.13
CA ASP A 477 -8.81 -21.42 37.01
C ASP A 477 -9.89 -22.39 37.54
N PRO A 478 -11.13 -22.35 37.04
CA PRO A 478 -11.72 -21.29 36.20
C PRO A 478 -12.13 -20.07 37.05
N ILE A 479 -12.74 -19.05 36.42
CA ILE A 479 -13.66 -18.15 37.11
C ILE A 479 -14.81 -18.98 37.71
N PRO A 480 -15.24 -18.74 38.97
CA PRO A 480 -16.36 -19.47 39.57
C PRO A 480 -17.61 -19.47 38.68
N ASP A 481 -18.22 -20.65 38.56
CA ASP A 481 -19.51 -20.96 37.94
C ASP A 481 -19.81 -20.52 36.48
N ASP A 482 -18.96 -19.74 35.78
CA ASP A 482 -19.00 -19.61 34.30
C ASP A 482 -18.28 -20.77 33.60
N GLY A 483 -17.06 -21.12 34.04
CA GLY A 483 -16.32 -22.28 33.56
C GLY A 483 -15.86 -22.26 32.09
N LYS A 484 -16.01 -21.13 31.35
CA LYS A 484 -15.45 -20.96 30.00
C LYS A 484 -14.06 -20.34 30.01
N TRP A 485 -13.83 -19.42 30.95
CA TRP A 485 -12.61 -18.61 31.03
C TRP A 485 -12.00 -18.65 32.44
N SER A 486 -10.67 -18.50 32.49
CA SER A 486 -9.88 -18.30 33.69
C SER A 486 -9.62 -16.80 33.94
N ALA A 487 -9.23 -16.43 35.17
CA ALA A 487 -8.91 -15.04 35.49
C ALA A 487 -7.87 -14.37 34.56
N PRO A 488 -6.75 -15.03 34.15
CA PRO A 488 -5.80 -14.44 33.21
C PRO A 488 -6.28 -14.38 31.76
N GLU A 489 -7.47 -14.88 31.41
CA GLU A 489 -8.03 -14.77 30.07
C GLU A 489 -8.99 -13.57 29.94
N TYR A 490 -9.67 -13.17 31.02
CA TYR A 490 -10.67 -12.10 30.97
C TYR A 490 -10.27 -10.80 31.70
N TYR A 491 -9.47 -10.89 32.76
CA TYR A 491 -9.15 -9.75 33.63
C TYR A 491 -7.63 -9.59 33.82
N ARG A 492 -7.00 -8.72 33.01
CA ARG A 492 -5.54 -8.55 32.90
C ARG A 492 -5.07 -7.11 33.09
N ALA A 493 -4.15 -6.91 34.05
CA ALA A 493 -3.55 -5.60 34.33
C ALA A 493 -2.40 -5.24 33.38
N ILE A 494 -2.07 -3.96 33.27
CA ILE A 494 -1.09 -3.44 32.30
C ILE A 494 0.27 -4.14 32.35
N LYS A 495 0.77 -4.45 33.56
CA LYS A 495 2.03 -5.19 33.70
C LYS A 495 1.95 -6.58 33.07
N ASP A 496 0.82 -7.27 33.21
CA ASP A 496 0.66 -8.65 32.76
C ASP A 496 0.67 -8.74 31.22
N VAL A 497 0.02 -7.79 30.55
CA VAL A 497 0.08 -7.65 29.08
C VAL A 497 1.48 -7.30 28.62
N ALA A 498 2.12 -6.34 29.29
CA ALA A 498 3.47 -5.90 28.97
C ALA A 498 4.52 -7.00 29.18
N ASP A 499 4.37 -7.82 30.22
CA ASP A 499 5.23 -8.97 30.47
C ASP A 499 5.07 -10.01 29.35
N GLU A 500 3.85 -10.29 28.89
CA GLU A 500 3.62 -11.22 27.77
C GLU A 500 4.32 -10.75 26.49
N MET A 501 4.12 -9.50 26.08
CA MET A 501 4.83 -8.87 24.96
C MET A 501 6.36 -8.99 25.15
N GLY A 502 6.84 -8.65 26.35
CA GLY A 502 8.24 -8.69 26.75
C GLY A 502 8.89 -10.07 26.60
N TYR A 503 8.23 -11.13 27.08
CA TYR A 503 8.75 -12.49 27.01
C TYR A 503 8.57 -13.13 25.63
N ILE A 504 7.50 -12.82 24.89
CA ILE A 504 7.32 -13.26 23.50
C ILE A 504 8.45 -12.68 22.62
N HIS A 505 8.68 -11.38 22.69
CA HIS A 505 9.78 -10.71 22.00
C HIS A 505 11.13 -11.35 22.35
N ALA A 506 11.40 -11.55 23.64
CA ALA A 506 12.65 -12.17 24.11
C ALA A 506 12.81 -13.62 23.60
N SER A 507 11.73 -14.39 23.52
CA SER A 507 11.74 -15.74 22.94
C SER A 507 12.05 -15.74 21.44
N ASN A 508 11.47 -14.80 20.68
CA ASN A 508 11.68 -14.72 19.23
C ASN A 508 13.11 -14.27 18.90
N ILE A 509 13.62 -13.28 19.63
CA ILE A 509 15.01 -12.79 19.52
C ILE A 509 16.01 -13.90 19.89
N ALA A 510 15.73 -14.73 20.89
CA ALA A 510 16.57 -15.87 21.25
C ALA A 510 16.65 -16.93 20.12
N ASP A 511 15.55 -17.11 19.38
CA ASP A 511 15.44 -17.99 18.22
C ASP A 511 15.86 -17.32 16.89
N GLY A 512 16.41 -16.10 16.94
CA GLY A 512 17.05 -15.42 15.82
C GLY A 512 16.12 -14.70 14.85
N TRP A 513 14.94 -14.27 15.29
CA TRP A 513 14.00 -13.46 14.50
C TRP A 513 13.23 -12.46 15.38
N SER A 514 12.34 -11.66 14.81
CA SER A 514 11.39 -10.84 15.57
C SER A 514 10.12 -10.58 14.77
N GLU A 515 9.03 -10.35 15.50
CA GLU A 515 7.86 -9.62 15.02
C GLU A 515 8.20 -8.16 14.63
N VAL A 516 7.30 -7.49 13.89
CA VAL A 516 7.39 -6.04 13.63
C VAL A 516 6.72 -5.21 14.73
N GLY A 517 5.75 -5.78 15.45
CA GLY A 517 5.03 -5.14 16.54
C GLY A 517 3.84 -5.96 17.03
N PHE A 518 3.21 -5.47 18.10
CA PHE A 518 2.07 -6.12 18.74
C PHE A 518 0.78 -5.31 18.56
N GLU A 519 -0.35 -6.00 18.36
CA GLU A 519 -1.68 -5.43 18.59
C GLU A 519 -2.10 -5.72 20.04
N PRO A 520 -2.47 -4.71 20.85
CA PRO A 520 -2.67 -4.89 22.28
C PRO A 520 -4.03 -5.52 22.66
N ALA A 521 -4.96 -5.66 21.72
CA ALA A 521 -6.27 -6.29 21.89
C ALA A 521 -6.88 -6.62 20.51
N ASN A 522 -7.95 -7.43 20.49
CA ASN A 522 -8.91 -7.54 19.40
C ASN A 522 -10.15 -6.69 19.70
N GLU A 523 -10.64 -5.92 18.72
CA GLU A 523 -11.92 -5.18 18.73
C GLU A 523 -12.49 -4.76 20.12
N PRO A 524 -11.72 -4.05 20.97
CA PRO A 524 -12.03 -3.91 22.39
C PRO A 524 -13.30 -3.08 22.64
N ASN A 525 -13.70 -2.25 21.66
CA ASN A 525 -14.94 -1.51 21.72
C ASN A 525 -16.21 -2.40 21.71
N ILE A 526 -16.15 -3.65 21.25
CA ILE A 526 -17.26 -4.61 21.35
C ILE A 526 -16.96 -5.83 22.24
N GLU A 527 -15.69 -6.23 22.39
CA GLU A 527 -15.33 -7.34 23.28
C GLU A 527 -15.45 -6.96 24.76
N TRP A 528 -15.26 -5.67 25.09
CA TRP A 528 -15.35 -5.18 26.47
C TRP A 528 -16.71 -4.52 26.74
N TYR A 529 -17.16 -3.64 25.86
CA TYR A 529 -18.34 -2.81 26.09
C TYR A 529 -19.54 -3.20 25.21
N ASN A 530 -20.74 -3.21 25.79
CA ASN A 530 -21.98 -3.44 25.07
C ASN A 530 -23.07 -2.45 25.54
N ARG A 531 -24.36 -2.82 25.51
CA ARG A 531 -25.47 -1.93 25.93
C ARG A 531 -25.95 -2.16 27.36
N ASP A 532 -25.48 -3.23 27.98
CA ASP A 532 -25.86 -3.71 29.31
C ASP A 532 -24.68 -3.61 30.32
N THR A 533 -23.54 -3.08 29.86
CA THR A 533 -22.45 -2.53 30.68
C THR A 533 -22.76 -1.07 31.06
N ASP A 534 -22.29 -0.62 32.23
CA ASP A 534 -22.25 0.80 32.63
C ASP A 534 -20.82 1.14 33.07
N PRO A 535 -20.04 1.91 32.29
CA PRO A 535 -20.43 2.59 31.05
C PRO A 535 -20.77 1.63 29.87
N ALA A 536 -21.76 2.03 29.08
CA ALA A 536 -22.12 1.38 27.82
C ALA A 536 -21.18 1.80 26.66
N ILE A 537 -21.18 1.05 25.56
CA ILE A 537 -20.40 1.33 24.34
C ILE A 537 -20.65 2.73 23.74
N ASP A 538 -21.83 3.33 23.95
CA ASP A 538 -22.15 4.69 23.49
C ASP A 538 -21.91 5.78 24.54
N ASN A 539 -21.28 5.44 25.68
CA ASN A 539 -20.84 6.38 26.70
C ASN A 539 -19.36 6.78 26.47
N PRO A 540 -19.04 8.07 26.30
CA PRO A 540 -17.66 8.58 26.19
C PRO A 540 -16.69 8.11 27.28
N THR A 541 -17.21 7.72 28.45
CA THR A 541 -16.41 7.19 29.56
C THR A 541 -15.68 5.90 29.16
N ALA A 542 -16.36 4.96 28.49
CA ALA A 542 -15.75 3.71 28.02
C ALA A 542 -14.57 3.98 27.05
N TRP A 543 -14.76 4.89 26.10
CA TRP A 543 -13.73 5.28 25.14
C TRP A 543 -12.55 6.02 25.79
N SER A 544 -12.81 6.84 26.80
CA SER A 544 -11.77 7.53 27.57
C SER A 544 -10.95 6.55 28.41
N GLU A 545 -11.60 5.55 29.03
CA GLU A 545 -10.91 4.52 29.82
C GLU A 545 -10.09 3.56 28.95
N MET A 546 -10.55 3.26 27.73
CA MET A 546 -9.70 2.58 26.74
C MET A 546 -8.46 3.42 26.38
N ASP A 547 -8.60 4.73 26.17
CA ASP A 547 -7.45 5.60 25.86
C ASP A 547 -6.41 5.63 26.99
N ASP A 548 -6.88 5.81 28.23
CA ASP A 548 -6.05 5.78 29.42
C ASP A 548 -5.37 4.41 29.61
N TYR A 549 -6.06 3.30 29.35
CA TYR A 549 -5.51 1.94 29.46
C TYR A 549 -4.42 1.65 28.42
N PHE A 550 -4.70 1.87 27.12
CA PHE A 550 -3.72 1.61 26.07
C PHE A 550 -2.53 2.59 26.10
N SER A 551 -2.77 3.87 26.44
CA SER A 551 -1.70 4.85 26.70
C SER A 551 -0.77 4.44 27.85
N ALA A 552 -1.33 3.98 28.96
CA ALA A 552 -0.55 3.49 30.09
C ALA A 552 0.16 2.16 29.80
N LEU A 553 -0.41 1.29 28.95
CA LEU A 553 0.25 0.07 28.46
C LEU A 553 1.45 0.39 27.57
N TYR A 554 1.28 1.25 26.57
CA TYR A 554 2.37 1.76 25.72
C TYR A 554 3.49 2.36 26.58
N THR A 555 3.13 3.20 27.54
CA THR A 555 4.07 3.82 28.49
C THR A 555 4.79 2.75 29.32
N TYR A 556 4.12 1.70 29.78
CA TYR A 556 4.76 0.66 30.59
C TYR A 556 5.74 -0.17 29.74
N VAL A 557 5.34 -0.60 28.54
CA VAL A 557 6.20 -1.41 27.66
C VAL A 557 7.45 -0.64 27.25
N HIS A 558 7.33 0.58 26.72
CA HIS A 558 8.51 1.36 26.30
C HIS A 558 9.48 1.75 27.44
N ASN A 559 9.03 1.73 28.70
CA ASN A 559 9.90 1.93 29.86
C ASN A 559 10.58 0.65 30.38
N ASN A 560 10.09 -0.55 30.04
CA ASN A 560 10.58 -1.82 30.62
C ASN A 560 11.14 -2.81 29.57
N TYR A 561 10.60 -2.80 28.36
CA TYR A 561 10.92 -3.70 27.25
C TYR A 561 11.29 -2.92 25.97
N PRO A 562 12.41 -2.19 25.96
CA PRO A 562 12.81 -1.35 24.84
C PRO A 562 13.17 -2.18 23.60
N GLY A 563 12.57 -1.85 22.46
CA GLY A 563 12.72 -2.59 21.19
C GLY A 563 11.42 -3.22 20.69
N ILE A 564 10.38 -3.25 21.52
CA ILE A 564 9.01 -3.62 21.14
C ILE A 564 8.29 -2.41 20.53
N ASN A 565 7.59 -2.63 19.42
CA ASN A 565 6.63 -1.68 18.86
C ASN A 565 5.19 -2.10 19.24
N ILE A 566 4.34 -1.13 19.57
CA ILE A 566 2.90 -1.34 19.84
C ILE A 566 2.09 -0.58 18.81
N PHE A 567 1.22 -1.29 18.11
CA PHE A 567 0.24 -0.68 17.23
C PHE A 567 -1.01 -0.25 17.99
N THR A 568 -1.82 0.62 17.39
CA THR A 568 -3.16 0.93 17.91
C THR A 568 -3.99 -0.36 18.03
N PRO A 569 -4.89 -0.49 19.02
CA PRO A 569 -5.90 -1.55 18.97
C PRO A 569 -6.78 -1.39 17.71
N PRO A 570 -7.05 -2.45 16.92
CA PRO A 570 -8.07 -2.38 15.88
C PRO A 570 -9.46 -2.28 16.52
N MET A 571 -10.35 -1.44 15.97
CA MET A 571 -11.72 -1.25 16.46
C MET A 571 -12.72 -1.95 15.54
N ALA A 572 -13.76 -2.54 16.12
CA ALA A 572 -14.89 -3.09 15.37
C ALA A 572 -15.53 -2.04 14.47
N GLN A 573 -15.64 -2.37 13.18
CA GLN A 573 -16.26 -1.53 12.18
C GLN A 573 -17.74 -1.27 12.51
N GLY A 574 -18.17 -0.01 12.44
CA GLY A 574 -19.54 0.41 12.68
C GLY A 574 -19.93 0.48 14.15
N ALA A 575 -19.05 0.16 15.09
CA ALA A 575 -19.29 0.18 16.52
C ALA A 575 -18.78 1.50 17.15
N TYR A 576 -19.42 2.61 16.75
CA TYR A 576 -19.29 3.98 17.27
C TYR A 576 -17.91 4.68 17.13
N ALA A 577 -16.85 4.00 16.69
CA ALA A 577 -15.50 4.57 16.61
C ALA A 577 -15.41 5.77 15.64
N GLU A 578 -15.94 5.57 14.43
CA GLU A 578 -15.86 6.44 13.24
C GLU A 578 -17.07 7.35 13.03
N GLY A 579 -18.15 7.17 13.81
CA GLY A 579 -19.35 8.01 13.76
C GLY A 579 -20.38 7.68 12.68
N ILE A 580 -20.22 6.57 11.94
CA ILE A 580 -21.20 6.10 10.96
C ILE A 580 -21.63 4.66 11.21
N GLU A 581 -22.86 4.35 10.83
CA GLU A 581 -23.37 3.00 10.63
C GLU A 581 -23.14 2.62 9.16
N TRP A 582 -22.53 1.46 8.88
CA TRP A 582 -22.24 1.00 7.52
C TRP A 582 -23.47 0.40 6.82
N SER A 583 -24.57 1.14 6.88
CA SER A 583 -25.77 0.94 6.08
C SER A 583 -25.66 1.67 4.74
N ASP A 584 -26.56 1.35 3.81
CA ASP A 584 -26.71 2.11 2.56
C ASP A 584 -26.97 3.61 2.80
N GLU A 585 -27.56 4.00 3.95
CA GLU A 585 -27.91 5.39 4.26
C GLU A 585 -26.78 6.17 4.96
N CYS A 586 -25.73 5.52 5.46
CA CYS A 586 -24.72 6.14 6.34
C CYS A 586 -25.34 6.99 7.48
N THR A 587 -26.31 6.38 8.17
CA THR A 587 -26.86 6.90 9.40
C THR A 587 -25.74 7.24 10.38
N LYS A 588 -25.80 8.45 10.97
CA LYS A 588 -24.83 8.87 11.99
C LYS A 588 -24.91 7.97 13.21
N ARG A 589 -23.78 7.44 13.66
CA ARG A 589 -23.66 6.61 14.87
C ARG A 589 -22.74 7.28 15.89
N GLU A 590 -23.26 8.36 16.46
CA GLU A 590 -22.56 9.19 17.44
C GLU A 590 -22.70 8.63 18.86
N LEU A 591 -21.74 8.96 19.73
CA LEU A 591 -21.81 8.71 21.17
C LEU A 591 -22.87 9.60 21.83
N SER A 592 -23.21 9.31 23.08
CA SER A 592 -24.21 10.05 23.87
C SER A 592 -23.91 11.53 24.14
N ASP A 593 -22.69 12.01 23.85
CA ASP A 593 -22.31 13.43 23.84
C ASP A 593 -22.36 14.09 22.45
N GLY A 594 -22.68 13.33 21.39
CA GLY A 594 -22.67 13.78 19.99
C GLY A 594 -21.31 13.68 19.30
N SER A 595 -20.34 12.95 19.87
CA SER A 595 -19.01 12.73 19.30
C SER A 595 -18.85 11.32 18.67
N ILE A 596 -17.60 10.91 18.40
CA ILE A 596 -17.23 9.60 17.84
C ILE A 596 -16.10 9.00 18.69
N GLY A 597 -16.00 7.68 18.79
CA GLY A 597 -15.03 7.00 19.65
C GLY A 597 -13.58 7.46 19.48
N TYR A 598 -13.10 7.62 18.23
CA TYR A 598 -11.73 8.08 17.98
C TYR A 598 -11.42 9.46 18.58
N ASN A 599 -12.40 10.34 18.78
CA ASN A 599 -12.17 11.66 19.39
C ASN A 599 -11.84 11.60 20.89
N HIS A 600 -12.20 10.50 21.56
CA HIS A 600 -11.83 10.22 22.96
C HIS A 600 -10.59 9.35 23.09
N MET A 601 -10.14 8.68 22.03
CA MET A 601 -8.92 7.85 21.99
C MET A 601 -7.67 8.57 21.46
N ARG A 602 -7.54 9.87 21.73
CA ARG A 602 -6.50 10.70 21.09
C ARG A 602 -5.11 10.49 21.66
N VAL A 603 -4.94 10.08 22.92
CA VAL A 603 -3.61 9.87 23.49
C VAL A 603 -2.94 8.66 22.83
N THR A 604 -3.66 7.53 22.76
CA THR A 604 -3.30 6.31 22.04
C THR A 604 -3.07 6.61 20.57
N TYR A 605 -4.09 7.06 19.83
CA TYR A 605 -4.02 7.20 18.36
C TYR A 605 -3.19 8.40 17.87
N GLU A 606 -2.84 9.39 18.68
CA GLU A 606 -1.90 10.46 18.23
C GLU A 606 -0.49 10.33 18.79
N THR A 607 -0.26 9.70 19.94
CA THR A 607 1.02 9.84 20.65
C THR A 607 1.55 8.60 21.37
N HIS A 608 0.73 7.57 21.58
CA HIS A 608 1.09 6.35 22.32
C HIS A 608 0.79 5.13 21.44
N ASN A 609 1.36 5.15 20.23
CA ASN A 609 1.45 4.03 19.28
C ASN A 609 2.71 4.23 18.41
N ASP A 610 3.20 3.13 17.85
CA ASP A 610 4.34 3.09 16.91
C ASP A 610 3.88 2.81 15.46
N GLY A 611 2.57 2.64 15.26
CA GLY A 611 1.92 2.37 13.97
C GLY A 611 0.42 2.08 14.16
N TYR A 612 -0.29 1.96 13.04
CA TYR A 612 -1.76 1.92 13.00
C TYR A 612 -2.29 0.59 12.48
N THR A 613 -3.34 0.08 13.11
CA THR A 613 -4.11 -1.05 12.60
C THR A 613 -5.61 -0.85 12.78
N TRP A 614 -6.37 -1.50 11.91
CA TRP A 614 -7.83 -1.52 11.93
C TRP A 614 -8.34 -2.71 11.12
N HIS A 615 -9.63 -3.02 11.28
CA HIS A 615 -10.32 -4.06 10.52
C HIS A 615 -11.24 -3.44 9.47
N ASN A 616 -11.49 -4.16 8.37
CA ASN A 616 -12.37 -3.75 7.28
C ASN A 616 -13.30 -4.91 6.88
N TYR A 617 -14.61 -4.69 6.90
CA TYR A 617 -15.62 -5.65 6.43
C TYR A 617 -16.60 -5.02 5.42
N TRP A 618 -16.86 -5.69 4.30
CA TRP A 618 -17.68 -5.16 3.19
C TRP A 618 -18.70 -6.15 2.61
N ASN A 619 -19.70 -5.61 1.90
CA ASN A 619 -20.62 -6.38 1.05
C ASN A 619 -20.08 -6.43 -0.38
N GLN A 620 -20.37 -7.49 -1.14
CA GLN A 620 -20.04 -7.55 -2.58
C GLN A 620 -20.68 -6.34 -3.31
N GLY A 621 -19.90 -5.66 -4.16
CA GLY A 621 -20.31 -4.42 -4.83
C GLY A 621 -20.11 -3.14 -4.00
N ARG A 622 -19.45 -3.22 -2.83
CA ARG A 622 -19.05 -2.07 -2.00
C ARG A 622 -17.54 -1.86 -1.94
N GLU A 623 -16.75 -2.58 -2.73
CA GLU A 623 -15.29 -2.66 -2.62
C GLU A 623 -14.53 -1.34 -2.82
N SER A 624 -15.17 -0.26 -3.29
CA SER A 624 -14.54 1.05 -3.52
C SER A 624 -14.23 1.79 -2.21
N ALA A 625 -13.15 2.57 -2.17
CA ALA A 625 -12.76 3.38 -1.00
C ALA A 625 -13.67 4.61 -0.73
N LEU A 626 -14.86 4.68 -1.34
CA LEU A 626 -15.88 5.68 -1.05
C LEU A 626 -16.71 5.28 0.20
N LYS A 627 -17.85 5.95 0.43
CA LYS A 627 -18.73 5.68 1.58
C LYS A 627 -20.15 5.31 1.13
N CYS A 628 -20.87 4.61 2.01
CA CYS A 628 -22.31 4.38 1.90
C CYS A 628 -22.71 3.61 0.62
N GLN A 629 -23.67 4.15 -0.15
CA GLN A 629 -24.08 3.61 -1.45
C GLN A 629 -23.03 3.71 -2.57
N GLU A 630 -21.92 4.45 -2.39
CA GLU A 630 -20.88 4.66 -3.41
C GLU A 630 -19.64 3.73 -3.21
N GLY A 631 -19.50 3.14 -2.02
CA GLY A 631 -18.41 2.26 -1.56
C GLY A 631 -18.55 2.02 -0.06
N GLY A 632 -18.00 0.96 0.52
CA GLY A 632 -18.29 0.62 1.91
C GLY A 632 -17.44 -0.51 2.46
N GLY A 633 -17.05 -0.40 3.73
CA GLY A 633 -16.10 -1.32 4.36
C GLY A 633 -14.65 -0.88 4.28
N HIS A 634 -14.37 0.39 3.95
CA HIS A 634 -13.04 1.00 4.08
C HIS A 634 -13.01 1.99 5.23
N VAL A 635 -12.70 1.51 6.44
CA VAL A 635 -12.79 2.31 7.67
C VAL A 635 -11.87 3.53 7.65
N TYR A 636 -10.73 3.46 6.96
CA TYR A 636 -9.87 4.61 6.69
C TYR A 636 -10.62 5.83 6.14
N SER A 637 -11.53 5.63 5.18
CA SER A 637 -12.30 6.73 4.59
C SER A 637 -13.27 7.35 5.60
N ALA A 638 -13.70 6.58 6.61
CA ALA A 638 -14.54 7.05 7.71
C ALA A 638 -13.77 7.73 8.86
N PHE A 639 -12.47 7.45 9.05
CA PHE A 639 -11.63 8.08 10.07
C PHE A 639 -11.73 9.62 10.06
N PRO A 640 -11.60 10.28 11.23
CA PRO A 640 -11.42 11.73 11.27
C PRO A 640 -10.12 12.15 10.58
N LEU A 641 -10.10 13.33 9.96
CA LEU A 641 -8.99 13.79 9.11
C LEU A 641 -7.62 13.78 9.82
N TRP A 642 -7.57 14.01 11.14
CA TRP A 642 -6.33 13.94 11.91
C TRP A 642 -5.73 12.53 11.93
N LEU A 643 -6.56 11.49 11.97
CA LEU A 643 -6.15 10.08 11.96
C LEU A 643 -5.77 9.63 10.54
N GLN A 644 -6.51 10.05 9.51
CA GLN A 644 -6.12 9.82 8.11
C GLN A 644 -4.71 10.35 7.83
N MET A 645 -4.41 11.58 8.26
CA MET A 645 -3.09 12.20 8.10
C MET A 645 -1.98 11.56 8.96
N LYS A 646 -2.32 10.75 9.97
CA LYS A 646 -1.35 9.95 10.76
C LYS A 646 -0.99 8.66 10.05
N VAL A 647 -2.01 7.91 9.61
CA VAL A 647 -1.89 6.66 8.85
C VAL A 647 -1.00 6.83 7.61
N LEU A 648 -1.16 7.93 6.87
CA LEU A 648 -0.39 8.24 5.66
C LEU A 648 1.12 8.42 5.87
N TYR A 649 1.60 8.61 7.10
CA TYR A 649 3.02 8.87 7.41
C TYR A 649 3.63 7.88 8.41
N SER A 650 2.97 6.74 8.63
CA SER A 650 3.33 5.74 9.62
C SER A 650 3.27 4.33 9.01
N ASP A 651 3.84 3.35 9.71
CA ASP A 651 3.46 1.94 9.54
C ASP A 651 1.96 1.80 9.76
N ALA A 652 1.26 1.18 8.82
CA ALA A 652 -0.20 1.06 8.83
C ALA A 652 -0.65 -0.23 8.14
N TYR A 653 -1.34 -1.11 8.85
CA TYR A 653 -1.78 -2.41 8.34
C TYR A 653 -3.29 -2.57 8.52
N ILE A 654 -4.00 -3.07 7.51
CA ILE A 654 -5.32 -3.68 7.80
C ILE A 654 -4.99 -5.07 8.31
N THR A 655 -5.26 -5.35 9.58
CA THR A 655 -4.87 -6.61 10.24
C THR A 655 -5.94 -7.69 10.13
N GLU A 656 -7.15 -7.31 9.72
CA GLU A 656 -8.24 -8.22 9.39
C GLU A 656 -9.15 -7.62 8.30
N ALA A 657 -9.38 -8.38 7.23
CA ALA A 657 -10.18 -7.94 6.09
C ALA A 657 -10.97 -9.12 5.52
N ASP A 658 -12.31 -9.00 5.43
CA ASP A 658 -13.14 -10.00 4.74
C ASP A 658 -14.52 -9.46 4.29
N LEU A 659 -15.16 -10.23 3.39
CA LEU A 659 -16.58 -10.09 3.06
C LEU A 659 -17.46 -10.41 4.27
N TYR A 660 -18.41 -9.52 4.57
CA TYR A 660 -19.43 -9.73 5.61
C TYR A 660 -20.15 -11.06 5.42
N SER A 661 -20.23 -11.87 6.47
CA SER A 661 -21.15 -13.01 6.48
C SER A 661 -22.61 -12.55 6.56
N GLN A 662 -23.54 -13.45 6.23
CA GLN A 662 -24.98 -13.22 6.42
C GLN A 662 -25.36 -13.04 7.92
N CYS A 663 -24.49 -13.46 8.84
CA CYS A 663 -24.68 -13.33 10.28
C CYS A 663 -23.96 -12.14 10.94
N GLN A 664 -23.09 -11.44 10.20
CA GLN A 664 -22.50 -10.17 10.60
C GLN A 664 -23.36 -8.98 10.13
N LEU A 665 -23.77 -8.96 8.85
CA LEU A 665 -24.53 -7.84 8.27
C LEU A 665 -25.61 -8.31 7.27
N THR A 666 -26.80 -7.71 7.35
CA THR A 666 -27.86 -7.95 6.37
C THR A 666 -27.55 -7.28 5.04
N GLY A 667 -27.65 -8.03 3.93
CA GLY A 667 -27.68 -7.46 2.58
C GLY A 667 -26.42 -7.65 1.74
N ASN A 668 -25.44 -8.46 2.17
CA ASN A 668 -24.41 -8.94 1.24
C ASN A 668 -25.07 -9.77 0.12
N PRO A 669 -24.85 -9.46 -1.18
CA PRO A 669 -25.41 -10.27 -2.27
C PRO A 669 -24.85 -11.70 -2.35
N LEU A 670 -23.64 -11.93 -1.82
CA LEU A 670 -23.08 -13.27 -1.63
C LEU A 670 -23.77 -13.93 -0.43
N GLN A 671 -24.38 -15.09 -0.65
CA GLN A 671 -24.89 -15.98 0.39
C GLN A 671 -23.92 -17.12 0.71
N TRP A 672 -22.90 -17.39 -0.11
CA TRP A 672 -21.79 -18.27 0.26
C TRP A 672 -20.56 -18.05 -0.62
N LYS A 673 -19.35 -18.05 -0.05
CA LYS A 673 -18.09 -17.91 -0.83
C LYS A 673 -17.85 -19.08 -1.81
N GLU A 674 -18.30 -20.29 -1.45
CA GLU A 674 -18.17 -21.51 -2.27
C GLU A 674 -19.47 -21.91 -3.02
N ALA A 675 -20.45 -21.01 -3.12
CA ALA A 675 -21.86 -21.22 -3.49
C ALA A 675 -22.26 -22.54 -4.22
N SER A 676 -23.27 -23.21 -3.63
CA SER A 676 -23.98 -24.37 -4.21
C SER A 676 -25.16 -23.95 -5.09
N GLU A 677 -25.81 -24.90 -5.77
CA GLU A 677 -26.94 -24.69 -6.71
C GLU A 677 -28.14 -23.91 -6.14
N ASP A 678 -28.20 -23.73 -4.81
CA ASP A 678 -29.30 -23.17 -4.03
C ASP A 678 -28.91 -21.93 -3.18
N LEU A 679 -27.69 -21.41 -3.32
CA LEU A 679 -27.19 -20.21 -2.63
C LEU A 679 -26.60 -19.22 -3.65
N THR A 680 -26.71 -17.90 -3.42
CA THR A 680 -26.12 -16.90 -4.33
C THR A 680 -24.62 -16.69 -4.11
N GLY A 681 -23.88 -16.51 -5.21
CA GLY A 681 -22.46 -16.20 -5.23
C GLY A 681 -21.63 -17.19 -6.06
N SER A 682 -20.31 -17.08 -5.96
CA SER A 682 -19.35 -18.01 -6.55
C SER A 682 -17.93 -17.78 -5.99
N PRO A 683 -17.03 -18.79 -6.11
CA PRO A 683 -15.59 -18.61 -5.83
C PRO A 683 -14.96 -17.48 -6.66
N GLU A 684 -15.41 -17.30 -7.89
CA GLU A 684 -14.95 -16.28 -8.83
C GLU A 684 -15.40 -14.88 -8.40
N GLU A 685 -16.67 -14.68 -8.03
CA GLU A 685 -17.17 -13.40 -7.51
C GLU A 685 -16.50 -13.03 -6.18
N THR A 686 -16.32 -14.02 -5.30
CA THR A 686 -15.57 -13.86 -4.03
C THR A 686 -14.14 -13.40 -4.31
N THR A 687 -13.45 -14.07 -5.24
CA THR A 687 -12.10 -13.69 -5.67
C THR A 687 -12.05 -12.26 -6.21
N GLN A 688 -12.97 -11.90 -7.11
CA GLN A 688 -13.00 -10.56 -7.71
C GLN A 688 -13.31 -9.47 -6.68
N SER A 689 -14.13 -9.76 -5.66
CA SER A 689 -14.38 -8.84 -4.54
C SER A 689 -13.12 -8.61 -3.70
N LEU A 690 -12.42 -9.69 -3.29
CA LEU A 690 -11.17 -9.61 -2.51
C LEU A 690 -10.05 -8.88 -3.28
N LEU A 691 -9.90 -9.13 -4.58
CA LEU A 691 -8.96 -8.41 -5.45
C LEU A 691 -9.36 -6.93 -5.63
N SER A 692 -10.64 -6.66 -5.86
CA SER A 692 -11.16 -5.29 -6.04
C SER A 692 -10.94 -4.46 -4.77
N PHE A 693 -11.27 -4.99 -3.60
CA PHE A 693 -11.01 -4.34 -2.31
C PHE A 693 -9.50 -4.08 -2.10
N SER A 694 -8.64 -5.07 -2.39
CA SER A 694 -7.18 -4.92 -2.33
C SER A 694 -6.68 -3.76 -3.19
N SER A 695 -7.25 -3.61 -4.40
CA SER A 695 -6.87 -2.58 -5.39
C SER A 695 -7.17 -1.13 -4.97
N GLN A 696 -7.90 -0.92 -3.87
CA GLN A 696 -8.27 0.42 -3.40
C GLN A 696 -7.35 0.95 -2.27
N ASN A 697 -6.68 0.05 -1.53
CA ASN A 697 -5.85 0.41 -0.37
C ASN A 697 -4.35 0.56 -0.67
N VAL A 698 -3.96 0.43 -1.95
CA VAL A 698 -2.59 0.45 -2.53
C VAL A 698 -1.67 1.59 -2.04
N TRP A 699 -2.25 2.67 -1.54
CA TRP A 699 -1.55 3.90 -1.16
C TRP A 699 -1.64 4.19 0.34
N LEU A 700 -2.24 3.28 1.12
CA LEU A 700 -2.63 3.47 2.51
C LEU A 700 -1.97 2.46 3.46
N THR A 701 -1.94 1.17 3.09
CA THR A 701 -1.71 0.06 4.03
C THR A 701 -0.56 -0.89 3.62
N ASP A 702 0.49 -0.96 4.43
CA ASP A 702 1.73 -1.71 4.14
C ASP A 702 1.46 -3.20 3.87
N ALA A 703 0.40 -3.74 4.47
CA ALA A 703 -0.30 -4.91 3.97
C ALA A 703 -1.82 -4.79 4.21
N ASN A 704 -2.59 -5.53 3.40
CA ASN A 704 -3.99 -5.83 3.67
C ASN A 704 -4.05 -7.31 4.07
N VAL A 705 -4.23 -7.59 5.35
CA VAL A 705 -4.24 -8.93 5.93
C VAL A 705 -5.66 -9.46 5.88
N PHE A 706 -5.89 -10.53 5.11
CA PHE A 706 -7.22 -11.10 4.96
C PHE A 706 -7.49 -12.17 6.01
N TRP A 707 -8.74 -12.25 6.47
CA TRP A 707 -9.16 -13.34 7.34
C TRP A 707 -9.34 -14.61 6.49
N LEU A 708 -8.68 -15.68 6.93
CA LEU A 708 -8.46 -16.88 6.12
C LEU A 708 -8.53 -18.19 6.93
N LEU A 709 -8.51 -18.14 8.25
CA LEU A 709 -8.07 -19.26 9.08
C LEU A 709 -8.85 -19.35 10.39
N ALA A 710 -9.88 -20.20 10.40
CA ALA A 710 -10.58 -20.80 11.55
C ALA A 710 -11.13 -19.85 12.64
N ASP A 711 -12.43 -19.98 12.93
CA ASP A 711 -13.01 -19.43 14.17
C ASP A 711 -13.20 -20.55 15.21
N ASN A 712 -12.53 -20.42 16.36
CA ASN A 712 -12.53 -21.42 17.41
C ASN A 712 -13.68 -21.28 18.42
N THR A 713 -14.51 -20.26 18.28
CA THR A 713 -15.77 -20.12 19.04
C THR A 713 -16.70 -21.32 18.91
N GLY A 714 -16.55 -22.12 17.84
CA GLY A 714 -17.47 -23.20 17.48
C GLY A 714 -18.89 -22.69 17.18
N TYR A 715 -19.02 -21.41 16.81
CA TYR A 715 -20.29 -20.68 16.87
C TYR A 715 -21.24 -21.05 15.73
N SER A 716 -22.00 -22.13 15.96
CA SER A 716 -23.25 -22.37 15.24
C SER A 716 -24.37 -21.56 15.89
N LYS A 717 -24.76 -20.43 15.27
CA LYS A 717 -25.92 -19.62 15.70
C LYS A 717 -27.20 -20.46 15.62
N THR A 718 -28.15 -20.31 16.55
CA THR A 718 -29.42 -21.07 16.46
C THR A 718 -30.23 -20.56 15.26
N PRO A 719 -30.95 -21.43 14.51
CA PRO A 719 -31.79 -20.98 13.40
C PRO A 719 -32.74 -19.85 13.78
N GLY A 720 -32.55 -18.68 13.16
CA GLY A 720 -33.25 -17.42 13.44
C GLY A 720 -32.41 -16.34 14.12
N GLU A 721 -31.37 -16.68 14.89
CA GLU A 721 -30.53 -15.72 15.65
C GLU A 721 -29.57 -14.95 14.74
N CYS A 722 -29.08 -15.59 13.68
CA CYS A 722 -28.33 -14.97 12.59
C CYS A 722 -29.28 -14.18 11.67
N ASN A 723 -29.71 -12.97 12.05
CA ASN A 723 -30.52 -12.09 11.17
C ASN A 723 -31.78 -12.73 10.53
N GLY A 724 -32.37 -13.77 11.14
CA GLY A 724 -33.47 -14.56 10.56
C GLY A 724 -33.08 -15.69 9.60
N VAL A 725 -31.79 -15.91 9.35
CA VAL A 725 -31.24 -17.07 8.61
C VAL A 725 -31.59 -18.37 9.33
N THR A 726 -31.99 -19.38 8.56
CA THR A 726 -32.41 -20.69 9.06
C THR A 726 -31.69 -21.88 8.41
N ASP A 727 -30.76 -21.61 7.48
CA ASP A 727 -29.99 -22.66 6.79
C ASP A 727 -28.77 -23.09 7.63
N PRO A 728 -28.63 -24.38 8.01
CA PRO A 728 -27.52 -24.85 8.85
C PRO A 728 -26.12 -24.69 8.27
N ARG A 729 -25.95 -24.41 6.97
CA ARG A 729 -24.66 -24.04 6.37
C ARG A 729 -24.28 -22.61 6.75
N LEU A 730 -25.24 -21.69 6.62
CA LEU A 730 -25.07 -20.26 6.84
C LEU A 730 -25.03 -19.87 8.33
N LEU A 731 -25.34 -20.81 9.22
CA LEU A 731 -25.29 -20.60 10.68
C LEU A 731 -23.92 -20.94 11.29
N ARG A 732 -23.02 -21.57 10.52
CA ARG A 732 -21.63 -21.84 10.93
C ARG A 732 -20.76 -20.71 10.40
N GLU A 733 -20.51 -19.73 11.28
CA GLU A 733 -19.76 -18.52 10.90
C GLU A 733 -18.34 -18.87 10.43
N HIS A 734 -17.66 -19.76 11.16
CA HIS A 734 -16.29 -20.22 10.89
C HIS A 734 -16.06 -20.63 9.41
N ASP A 735 -16.96 -21.46 8.86
CA ASP A 735 -16.87 -21.97 7.49
C ASP A 735 -16.90 -20.88 6.41
N TRP A 736 -17.48 -19.70 6.71
CA TRP A 736 -17.51 -18.56 5.78
C TRP A 736 -16.12 -17.92 5.60
N HIS A 737 -15.36 -17.84 6.69
CA HIS A 737 -14.12 -17.07 6.76
C HIS A 737 -12.87 -17.92 6.48
N GLU A 738 -12.99 -19.24 6.51
CA GLU A 738 -11.90 -20.17 6.23
C GLU A 738 -11.58 -20.33 4.73
N ALA A 739 -10.29 -20.22 4.41
CA ALA A 739 -9.68 -20.66 3.15
C ALA A 739 -9.54 -22.20 3.05
N TYR A 740 -9.87 -22.91 4.11
CA TYR A 740 -9.70 -24.36 4.30
C TYR A 740 -11.03 -25.00 4.63
N ASP A 741 -11.20 -26.28 4.34
CA ASP A 741 -12.32 -27.05 4.88
C ASP A 741 -11.84 -27.79 6.13
N GLU A 742 -12.31 -27.39 7.32
CA GLU A 742 -11.99 -28.14 8.55
C GLU A 742 -12.76 -29.47 8.62
N ASP A 743 -13.87 -29.58 7.88
CA ASP A 743 -14.88 -30.61 8.06
C ASP A 743 -14.64 -31.86 7.18
N ASP A 744 -13.38 -32.32 7.12
CA ASP A 744 -12.86 -33.44 6.28
C ASP A 744 -13.35 -34.83 6.73
N ARG A 745 -14.67 -34.96 6.90
CA ARG A 745 -15.37 -36.17 7.38
C ARG A 745 -15.61 -37.23 6.31
N ASP A 746 -15.21 -36.99 5.05
CA ASP A 746 -15.45 -37.93 3.94
C ASP A 746 -14.17 -38.20 3.09
N PRO A 747 -13.15 -38.90 3.66
CA PRO A 747 -11.99 -39.34 2.91
C PRO A 747 -12.37 -40.25 1.74
N PRO A 748 -11.74 -40.13 0.56
CA PRO A 748 -10.29 -39.93 0.46
C PRO A 748 -9.82 -38.88 -0.56
N PHE A 749 -10.69 -37.97 -1.05
CA PHE A 749 -10.36 -37.05 -2.15
C PHE A 749 -10.95 -35.63 -2.02
N GLY A 750 -11.07 -35.11 -0.79
CA GLY A 750 -11.28 -33.67 -0.58
C GLY A 750 -10.09 -32.85 -1.11
N LYS A 751 -10.33 -31.60 -1.52
CA LYS A 751 -9.27 -30.59 -1.63
C LYS A 751 -9.22 -29.87 -0.28
N PRO A 752 -8.06 -29.75 0.40
CA PRO A 752 -7.99 -29.11 1.71
C PRO A 752 -8.25 -27.59 1.67
N PHE A 753 -8.18 -26.99 0.48
CA PHE A 753 -8.41 -25.56 0.23
C PHE A 753 -9.79 -25.32 -0.38
N ARG A 754 -10.52 -24.31 0.11
CA ARG A 754 -11.73 -23.80 -0.54
C ARG A 754 -11.35 -23.14 -1.88
N LYS A 755 -12.20 -23.30 -2.91
CA LYS A 755 -11.88 -22.89 -4.29
C LYS A 755 -11.57 -21.40 -4.38
N TRP A 756 -12.33 -20.55 -3.68
CA TRP A 756 -12.15 -19.09 -3.68
C TRP A 756 -10.72 -18.72 -3.31
N PHE A 757 -10.15 -19.34 -2.28
CA PHE A 757 -8.77 -19.13 -1.88
C PHE A 757 -7.78 -19.63 -2.94
N THR A 758 -7.99 -20.81 -3.53
CA THR A 758 -7.11 -21.33 -4.60
C THR A 758 -7.13 -20.49 -5.88
N THR A 759 -8.22 -19.78 -6.15
CA THR A 759 -8.34 -18.87 -7.29
C THR A 759 -7.77 -17.49 -6.95
N TRP A 760 -8.02 -16.98 -5.74
CA TRP A 760 -7.58 -15.66 -5.29
C TRP A 760 -6.09 -15.58 -4.96
N TRP A 761 -5.56 -16.50 -4.16
CA TRP A 761 -4.19 -16.41 -3.62
C TRP A 761 -3.09 -16.27 -4.69
N PRO A 762 -3.13 -17.00 -5.83
CA PRO A 762 -2.16 -16.82 -6.92
C PRO A 762 -2.26 -15.48 -7.67
N GLN A 763 -3.37 -14.75 -7.54
CA GLN A 763 -3.59 -13.43 -8.15
C GLN A 763 -3.32 -12.26 -7.19
N ALA A 764 -3.11 -12.55 -5.90
CA ALA A 764 -3.07 -11.57 -4.82
C ALA A 764 -1.65 -11.23 -4.30
N ASN A 765 -0.62 -11.89 -4.84
CA ASN A 765 0.79 -11.85 -4.41
C ASN A 765 1.71 -11.10 -5.37
#